data_AF-A0A8C5WSS3-F1
#
_entry.id   AF-A0A8C5WSS3-F1
#
_cell.length_a   1.000
_cell.length_b   1.000
_cell.length_c   1.000
_cell.angle_alpha   90.00
_cell.angle_beta   90.00
_cell.angle_gamma   90.00
#
_symmetry.space_group_name_H-M   'P 1'
#
loop_
_entity.id
_entity.type
_entity.pdbx_description
1 polymer ?
#
loop_
_entity_poly.entity_id
_entity_poly.type
_entity_poly.pdbx_seq_one_letter_code
_entity_poly.pdbx_strand_id
1 'polypeptide(L)'
;MKLARCCHLLFPSLIFLVFRNLDHNNGTMSIEDFFYGLFKIGKPLPPSASTPYRQLKRHLSMQAFDESGRRTTPPSAMTSTISFRVFSSLDDGMGYAEVEQILDTWQEQGIENSQEILKALDFSLDGKINLAELTFALENELVIAKNGIYQAALAAFKMEIRHLIERADLVLREKDKLRLDLEKVEKRASLMATEVDDHHAAIERQNEYNLSKLDEEYKDRVAALKTEFQKDCERIHEQASKQRAELEQEIEKMKTEENYLQDRLALTLKENSRLEHELLETGEKLVKYENMMSKLQNNWENVLTDKFGDLDPGSVEFFLQEEQLSQMKKKYEQQCRELQDHIDELQSQLEEYQIQGRIIRPSLQNSLYEELNDGGMQEPASEDCSRLNMSIEAEIIIEQLKDQLHQDIYNLQQELENTVCHYEKQLEETKTNYEEGQENLQEKYCQERQVLEEQIGCLQIQISELQGQLESLRQANSQQNVEGDSLQMCMDEKASLIECLKIDHERELQAKLKEAEENFSHEKEELIQSKAWLEERMRTLAQAIQEEKIELENGFHEKLLRLMEKHTLEMEQLQQELLREHQRELQEQKQKTETVLKEKMALQKIAESLKKQVSELKARNQQLELENAELGHRKSPNQADVQDSNQQFMKTFRQKENEARKYMSEEWERENSQLKEELENSIIQSSSLVSSLETELAQLRIQVHGLEQENHFLKEELENVKQLPSCLDLSELENEISSVIIKNEKLLKEKEALSEELNRYIEKATKVAFLESLTASLREENSSLEHQNQHLKAQMAVSQDKIQNFDDIMQNVSLQVSRLKSDLRVTQQEKENLKQEVTSLNKQLQMANEKSRFLEAAVHSSGIQNQQKLCWGELELIKQEQQLLRQENEQWQREFQGAKSELSHSREKPLVWVVNLLSCLPLDQKAQELRMTSYCESTFEFFLTDLDAQMMRRGSWSGLQGISFIFSYPSSLIQLLHSNSSMMLSPPQHPRELQEIQQQGCPVVPSEQYQQLQHQFLQAERRCQRLQEELENRPLETNMPQGGYEQLLQTMEKRMMDVEQQLRLVKQLLQDKVNQLKEQLVRNTKADEMVKDLYVENAQLLKALEMTERRQKMEEKKNYLLEEKIANLGRIIKNLTSNVGSSAQLGS
;
A
#
# COMPACT_ATOMS: atom_id res chain seq x y z
N MET A 1 5.32 -12.31 -44.46
CA MET A 1 5.93 -12.24 -45.81
C MET A 1 5.43 -13.31 -46.83
N LYS A 2 4.17 -13.78 -46.78
CA LYS A 2 3.57 -14.64 -47.83
C LYS A 2 2.18 -14.22 -48.33
N LEU A 3 1.66 -13.06 -47.90
CA LEU A 3 0.41 -12.48 -48.45
C LEU A 3 0.63 -11.23 -49.34
N ALA A 4 1.87 -10.71 -49.43
CA ALA A 4 2.19 -9.54 -50.25
C ALA A 4 2.52 -9.86 -51.73
N ARG A 5 2.46 -11.14 -52.17
CA ARG A 5 2.82 -11.55 -53.54
C ARG A 5 1.65 -11.93 -54.45
N CYS A 6 0.42 -12.05 -53.94
CA CYS A 6 -0.75 -12.35 -54.79
C CYS A 6 -1.52 -11.12 -55.27
N CYS A 7 -1.32 -9.93 -54.67
CA CYS A 7 -2.05 -8.72 -55.06
C CYS A 7 -1.40 -7.93 -56.21
N HIS A 8 -0.13 -8.21 -56.57
CA HIS A 8 0.61 -7.41 -57.55
C HIS A 8 0.49 -7.85 -59.02
N LEU A 9 -0.18 -8.97 -59.33
CA LEU A 9 -0.20 -9.55 -60.69
C LEU A 9 -1.57 -9.53 -61.40
N LEU A 10 -2.64 -9.09 -60.73
CA LEU A 10 -4.00 -9.03 -61.35
C LEU A 10 -4.60 -7.62 -61.44
N PHE A 11 -3.98 -6.63 -60.79
CA PHE A 11 -4.46 -5.24 -60.82
C PHE A 11 -4.06 -4.42 -62.07
N PRO A 12 -2.83 -4.55 -62.63
CA PRO A 12 -2.43 -3.71 -63.76
C PRO A 12 -3.18 -4.02 -65.06
N SER A 13 -3.55 -5.29 -65.30
CA SER A 13 -4.17 -5.73 -66.55
C SER A 13 -5.67 -5.40 -66.65
N LEU A 14 -6.40 -5.38 -65.54
CA LEU A 14 -7.81 -4.94 -65.53
C LEU A 14 -7.92 -3.41 -65.65
N ILE A 15 -7.03 -2.67 -64.98
CA ILE A 15 -6.99 -1.21 -65.06
C ILE A 15 -6.58 -0.75 -66.48
N PHE A 16 -5.60 -1.42 -67.09
CA PHE A 16 -5.15 -1.07 -68.45
C PHE A 16 -6.23 -1.33 -69.53
N LEU A 17 -7.10 -2.33 -69.34
CA LEU A 17 -8.19 -2.62 -70.28
C LEU A 17 -9.37 -1.63 -70.16
N VAL A 18 -9.61 -1.09 -68.96
CA VAL A 18 -10.64 -0.08 -68.70
C VAL A 18 -10.20 1.30 -69.21
N PHE A 19 -8.92 1.67 -69.04
CA PHE A 19 -8.39 2.94 -69.56
C PHE A 19 -8.33 2.99 -71.10
N ARG A 20 -8.08 1.86 -71.79
CA ARG A 20 -7.95 1.85 -73.26
C ARG A 20 -9.26 2.03 -74.04
N ASN A 21 -10.41 1.82 -73.40
CA ASN A 21 -11.73 1.90 -74.04
C ASN A 21 -12.44 3.25 -73.82
N LEU A 22 -11.82 4.21 -73.14
CA LEU A 22 -12.45 5.47 -72.72
C LEU A 22 -11.71 6.74 -73.18
N ASP A 23 -10.85 6.62 -74.19
CA ASP A 23 -9.93 7.70 -74.61
C ASP A 23 -10.53 8.65 -75.65
N HIS A 24 -11.76 9.13 -75.43
CA HIS A 24 -12.41 10.15 -76.27
C HIS A 24 -13.10 11.20 -75.38
N ASN A 25 -12.30 11.99 -74.66
CA ASN A 25 -12.43 13.45 -74.44
C ASN A 25 -11.73 13.88 -73.14
N ASN A 26 -10.59 14.55 -73.30
CA ASN A 26 -10.01 15.58 -72.42
C ASN A 26 -10.07 15.37 -70.89
N GLY A 27 -9.27 14.43 -70.38
CA GLY A 27 -8.32 14.69 -69.28
C GLY A 27 -8.81 14.96 -67.84
N THR A 28 -10.11 15.07 -67.55
CA THR A 28 -10.61 15.18 -66.16
C THR A 28 -11.88 14.35 -65.97
N MET A 29 -11.86 13.40 -65.05
CA MET A 29 -12.94 12.43 -64.82
C MET A 29 -13.77 12.80 -63.59
N SER A 30 -15.09 12.93 -63.75
CA SER A 30 -16.05 13.01 -62.63
C SER A 30 -16.32 11.60 -62.07
N ILE A 31 -16.59 11.50 -60.76
CA ILE A 31 -16.99 10.24 -60.10
C ILE A 31 -18.26 9.66 -60.73
N GLU A 32 -19.16 10.50 -61.26
CA GLU A 32 -20.34 10.05 -61.99
C GLU A 32 -19.99 9.34 -63.31
N ASP A 33 -18.96 9.77 -64.03
CA ASP A 33 -18.53 9.13 -65.28
C ASP A 33 -17.88 7.76 -65.04
N PHE A 34 -17.22 7.58 -63.89
CA PHE A 34 -16.63 6.30 -63.46
C PHE A 34 -17.72 5.24 -63.21
N PHE A 35 -18.79 5.62 -62.51
CA PHE A 35 -19.92 4.73 -62.30
C PHE A 35 -20.76 4.53 -63.57
N TYR A 36 -20.88 5.55 -64.42
CA TYR A 36 -21.60 5.43 -65.69
C TYR A 36 -20.90 4.49 -66.69
N GLY A 37 -19.56 4.41 -66.66
CA GLY A 37 -18.77 3.46 -67.46
C GLY A 37 -18.83 2.02 -66.95
N LEU A 38 -18.84 1.82 -65.62
CA LEU A 38 -18.91 0.49 -65.00
C LEU A 38 -20.26 -0.20 -65.19
N PHE A 39 -21.36 0.57 -65.25
CA PHE A 39 -22.73 0.03 -65.37
C PHE A 39 -23.30 0.01 -66.81
N LYS A 40 -22.52 0.37 -67.84
CA LYS A 40 -22.96 0.35 -69.25
C LYS A 40 -22.66 -0.93 -70.03
N ILE A 41 -22.23 -2.02 -69.39
CA ILE A 41 -22.21 -3.38 -69.99
C ILE A 41 -23.59 -4.05 -69.77
N GLY A 42 -24.65 -3.34 -70.09
CA GLY A 42 -26.01 -3.82 -69.86
C GLY A 42 -27.03 -2.97 -70.59
N LYS A 43 -27.10 -3.10 -71.92
CA LYS A 43 -28.28 -2.70 -72.70
C LYS A 43 -28.76 -3.83 -73.64
N PRO A 44 -30.06 -3.84 -73.96
CA PRO A 44 -30.88 -5.04 -74.16
C PRO A 44 -31.26 -5.30 -75.63
N LEU A 45 -31.65 -6.53 -76.00
CA LEU A 45 -32.45 -6.94 -77.18
C LEU A 45 -32.65 -8.47 -77.15
N PRO A 46 -33.62 -9.10 -77.87
CA PRO A 46 -35.05 -8.88 -78.04
C PRO A 46 -35.89 -10.13 -77.57
N PRO A 47 -37.24 -10.09 -77.62
CA PRO A 47 -38.10 -11.13 -77.07
C PRO A 47 -38.44 -12.21 -78.10
N SER A 48 -38.05 -13.46 -77.86
CA SER A 48 -38.83 -14.66 -78.21
C SER A 48 -38.10 -15.97 -77.94
N ALA A 49 -38.92 -16.95 -77.51
CA ALA A 49 -38.73 -18.40 -77.54
C ALA A 49 -38.07 -19.08 -76.31
N SER A 50 -38.97 -19.68 -75.52
CA SER A 50 -38.86 -20.96 -74.82
C SER A 50 -38.26 -21.01 -73.41
N THR A 51 -39.17 -20.93 -72.43
CA THR A 51 -39.28 -21.82 -71.25
C THR A 51 -37.99 -22.43 -70.66
N PRO A 52 -37.61 -22.08 -69.42
CA PRO A 52 -36.58 -22.79 -68.65
C PRO A 52 -37.14 -24.07 -68.00
N TYR A 53 -37.83 -24.91 -68.79
CA TYR A 53 -38.31 -26.23 -68.35
C TYR A 53 -37.48 -27.40 -68.91
N ARG A 54 -36.32 -27.12 -69.54
CA ARG A 54 -35.46 -28.17 -70.14
C ARG A 54 -34.03 -28.27 -69.61
N GLN A 55 -33.65 -27.56 -68.55
CA GLN A 55 -32.34 -27.75 -67.89
C GLN A 55 -32.40 -28.53 -66.57
N LEU A 56 -33.60 -28.76 -66.00
CA LEU A 56 -33.80 -29.64 -64.84
C LEU A 56 -33.99 -31.13 -65.20
N LYS A 57 -33.85 -31.50 -66.48
CA LYS A 57 -33.92 -32.91 -66.94
C LYS A 57 -32.58 -33.50 -67.39
N ARG A 58 -31.46 -32.86 -67.03
CA ARG A 58 -30.09 -33.44 -67.16
C ARG A 58 -29.42 -33.80 -65.82
N HIS A 59 -30.03 -33.49 -64.69
CA HIS A 59 -29.48 -33.81 -63.35
C HIS A 59 -30.04 -35.10 -62.71
N LEU A 60 -30.76 -35.94 -63.47
CA LEU A 60 -31.19 -37.29 -63.02
C LEU A 60 -30.46 -38.43 -63.75
N SER A 61 -29.34 -38.13 -64.40
CA SER A 61 -28.38 -39.13 -64.89
C SER A 61 -27.00 -38.82 -64.33
N MET A 62 -26.86 -38.93 -63.01
CA MET A 62 -25.54 -39.05 -62.41
C MET A 62 -25.17 -40.53 -62.40
N GLN A 63 -24.29 -40.89 -63.33
CA GLN A 63 -23.57 -42.15 -63.32
C GLN A 63 -22.66 -42.14 -62.07
N ALA A 64 -22.87 -43.09 -61.16
CA ALA A 64 -22.08 -43.20 -59.94
C ALA A 64 -20.63 -43.62 -60.28
N PHE A 65 -19.67 -42.93 -59.67
CA PHE A 65 -18.27 -43.35 -59.59
C PHE A 65 -18.07 -44.06 -58.24
N ASP A 66 -17.21 -45.07 -58.20
CA ASP A 66 -16.69 -45.62 -56.93
C ASP A 66 -15.55 -44.76 -56.36
N GLU A 67 -15.13 -45.05 -55.13
CA GLU A 67 -14.11 -44.32 -54.35
C GLU A 67 -12.72 -44.25 -55.01
N SER A 68 -12.52 -44.86 -56.18
CA SER A 68 -11.27 -44.81 -56.96
C SER A 68 -11.33 -43.95 -58.23
N GLY A 69 -12.49 -43.34 -58.54
CA GLY A 69 -12.63 -42.42 -59.67
C GLY A 69 -12.60 -43.06 -61.06
N ARG A 70 -12.85 -44.38 -61.17
CA ARG A 70 -13.00 -45.05 -62.48
C ARG A 70 -14.47 -45.16 -62.90
N ARG A 71 -14.72 -45.00 -64.20
CA ARG A 71 -16.04 -45.13 -64.83
C ARG A 71 -16.40 -46.62 -64.95
N THR A 72 -17.47 -47.06 -64.30
CA THR A 72 -18.09 -48.36 -64.60
C THR A 72 -19.15 -48.17 -65.68
N THR A 73 -18.92 -48.79 -66.84
CA THR A 73 -19.93 -48.97 -67.89
C THR A 73 -21.06 -49.87 -67.36
N PRO A 74 -22.34 -49.49 -67.49
CA PRO A 74 -23.44 -50.36 -67.10
C PRO A 74 -23.58 -51.48 -68.15
N PRO A 75 -23.55 -52.77 -67.78
CA PRO A 75 -24.02 -53.81 -68.68
C PRO A 75 -25.54 -53.70 -68.73
N SER A 76 -26.07 -53.09 -69.79
CA SER A 76 -27.48 -53.19 -70.15
C SER A 76 -27.68 -54.40 -71.07
N ALA A 77 -28.83 -55.06 -70.89
CA ALA A 77 -29.44 -56.04 -71.78
C ALA A 77 -28.89 -57.48 -71.68
N MET A 78 -29.25 -58.18 -70.60
CA MET A 78 -30.04 -59.42 -70.73
C MET A 78 -31.07 -59.48 -69.61
N THR A 79 -32.34 -59.56 -70.00
CA THR A 79 -33.45 -60.02 -69.17
C THR A 79 -33.24 -61.50 -68.85
N SER A 80 -32.20 -61.80 -68.07
CA SER A 80 -32.07 -63.10 -67.43
C SER A 80 -32.84 -62.98 -66.12
N THR A 81 -33.88 -63.79 -65.99
CA THR A 81 -34.70 -64.00 -64.80
C THR A 81 -33.89 -63.72 -63.54
N ILE A 82 -34.20 -62.64 -62.82
CA ILE A 82 -33.81 -62.54 -61.40
C ILE A 82 -34.55 -63.70 -60.76
N SER A 83 -33.88 -64.86 -60.67
CA SER A 83 -34.37 -66.00 -59.92
C SER A 83 -34.46 -65.51 -58.48
N PHE A 84 -35.68 -65.39 -57.95
CA PHE A 84 -35.88 -64.99 -56.56
C PHE A 84 -35.07 -65.95 -55.71
N ARG A 85 -34.13 -65.45 -54.90
CA ARG A 85 -33.41 -66.31 -53.95
C ARG A 85 -34.31 -66.57 -52.74
N VAL A 86 -35.30 -67.44 -52.91
CA VAL A 86 -36.33 -67.72 -51.88
C VAL A 86 -35.70 -68.37 -50.63
N PHE A 87 -34.51 -68.97 -50.77
CA PHE A 87 -33.77 -69.64 -49.70
C PHE A 87 -32.52 -68.86 -49.24
N SER A 88 -32.49 -67.53 -49.34
CA SER A 88 -31.32 -66.73 -48.93
C SER A 88 -30.93 -66.88 -47.44
N SER A 89 -31.85 -67.35 -46.58
CA SER A 89 -31.57 -67.66 -45.17
C SER A 89 -30.86 -69.01 -44.95
N LEU A 90 -30.94 -69.91 -45.93
CA LEU A 90 -30.31 -71.23 -45.92
C LEU A 90 -29.04 -71.27 -46.76
N ASP A 91 -28.79 -70.23 -47.56
CA ASP A 91 -27.62 -70.10 -48.42
C ASP A 91 -26.36 -69.90 -47.58
N ASP A 92 -25.41 -70.84 -47.65
CA ASP A 92 -24.10 -70.77 -46.99
C ASP A 92 -23.14 -69.73 -47.63
N GLY A 93 -23.64 -68.97 -48.60
CA GLY A 93 -22.91 -67.95 -49.36
C GLY A 93 -22.41 -68.46 -50.71
N MET A 94 -22.51 -69.77 -50.96
CA MET A 94 -22.08 -70.41 -52.21
C MET A 94 -23.25 -70.84 -53.12
N GLY A 95 -24.50 -70.61 -52.70
CA GLY A 95 -25.71 -70.99 -53.42
C GLY A 95 -26.21 -72.41 -53.13
N TYR A 96 -25.67 -73.06 -52.10
CA TYR A 96 -26.00 -74.43 -51.71
C TYR A 96 -26.48 -74.47 -50.25
N ALA A 97 -27.29 -75.47 -49.92
CA ALA A 97 -27.61 -75.82 -48.53
C ALA A 97 -27.55 -77.34 -48.35
N GLU A 98 -27.20 -77.77 -47.14
CA GLU A 98 -27.27 -79.20 -46.76
C GLU A 98 -28.74 -79.65 -46.76
N VAL A 99 -29.00 -80.86 -47.26
CA VAL A 99 -30.36 -81.42 -47.35
C VAL A 99 -31.06 -81.40 -45.99
N GLU A 100 -30.34 -81.72 -44.91
CA GLU A 100 -30.89 -81.71 -43.54
C GLU A 100 -31.43 -80.33 -43.14
N GLN A 101 -30.72 -79.25 -43.47
CA GLN A 101 -31.16 -77.88 -43.16
C GLN A 101 -32.42 -77.47 -43.94
N ILE A 102 -32.55 -77.94 -45.19
CA ILE A 102 -33.75 -77.70 -46.00
C ILE A 102 -34.94 -78.48 -45.43
N LEU A 103 -34.72 -79.74 -45.03
CA LEU A 103 -35.77 -80.58 -44.44
C LEU A 103 -36.23 -80.01 -43.10
N ASP A 104 -35.30 -79.60 -42.23
CA ASP A 104 -35.60 -78.98 -40.93
C ASP A 104 -36.39 -77.69 -41.11
N THR A 105 -35.94 -76.79 -41.99
CA THR A 105 -36.66 -75.53 -42.23
C THR A 105 -38.03 -75.75 -42.84
N TRP A 106 -38.19 -76.69 -43.77
CA TRP A 106 -39.51 -77.00 -44.32
C TRP A 106 -40.44 -77.62 -43.28
N GLN A 107 -39.89 -78.45 -42.37
CA GLN A 107 -40.64 -79.01 -41.27
C GLN A 107 -41.06 -77.95 -40.24
N GLU A 108 -40.18 -77.00 -39.91
CA GLU A 108 -40.50 -75.82 -39.07
C GLU A 108 -41.59 -74.94 -39.70
N GLN A 109 -41.64 -74.85 -41.03
CA GLN A 109 -42.69 -74.16 -41.77
C GLN A 109 -43.96 -75.03 -41.99
N GLY A 110 -44.03 -76.22 -41.38
CA GLY A 110 -45.22 -77.08 -41.38
C GLY A 110 -45.37 -78.01 -42.59
N ILE A 111 -44.30 -78.27 -43.35
CA ILE A 111 -44.30 -79.18 -44.51
C ILE A 111 -43.82 -80.57 -44.07
N GLU A 112 -44.75 -81.48 -43.79
CA GLU A 112 -44.44 -82.82 -43.26
C GLU A 112 -43.89 -83.80 -44.32
N ASN A 113 -44.20 -83.61 -45.61
CA ASN A 113 -43.78 -84.50 -46.71
C ASN A 113 -42.48 -84.02 -47.41
N SER A 114 -41.61 -83.30 -46.71
CA SER A 114 -40.44 -82.61 -47.27
C SER A 114 -39.47 -83.56 -48.03
N GLN A 115 -39.26 -84.78 -47.53
CA GLN A 115 -38.43 -85.80 -48.19
C GLN A 115 -39.03 -86.36 -49.47
N GLU A 116 -40.37 -86.52 -49.51
CA GLU A 116 -41.08 -87.03 -50.70
C GLU A 116 -41.11 -85.97 -51.81
N ILE A 117 -41.24 -84.70 -51.44
CA ILE A 117 -41.22 -83.56 -52.36
C ILE A 117 -39.84 -83.44 -53.04
N LEU A 118 -38.74 -83.56 -52.30
CA LEU A 118 -37.40 -83.51 -52.90
C LEU A 118 -37.14 -84.67 -53.86
N LYS A 119 -37.60 -85.89 -53.53
CA LYS A 119 -37.52 -87.05 -54.43
C LYS A 119 -38.38 -86.86 -55.69
N ALA A 120 -39.56 -86.27 -55.56
CA ALA A 120 -40.45 -86.01 -56.70
C ALA A 120 -39.91 -84.94 -57.66
N LEU A 121 -39.04 -84.07 -57.17
CA LEU A 121 -38.33 -83.02 -57.94
C LEU A 121 -36.97 -83.49 -58.47
N ASP A 122 -36.65 -84.79 -58.39
CA ASP A 122 -35.39 -85.41 -58.82
C ASP A 122 -34.12 -84.92 -58.10
N PHE A 123 -34.22 -84.46 -56.83
CA PHE A 123 -33.05 -84.11 -56.02
C PHE A 123 -32.55 -85.29 -55.16
N SER A 124 -31.23 -85.42 -55.02
CA SER A 124 -30.61 -86.41 -54.15
C SER A 124 -30.81 -86.04 -52.68
N LEU A 125 -31.17 -87.03 -51.84
CA LEU A 125 -31.31 -86.83 -50.39
C LEU A 125 -29.98 -86.85 -49.63
N ASP A 126 -28.88 -87.18 -50.30
CA ASP A 126 -27.54 -87.22 -49.72
C ASP A 126 -26.69 -86.08 -50.30
N GLY A 127 -26.20 -85.18 -49.44
CA GLY A 127 -25.28 -84.08 -49.79
C GLY A 127 -25.90 -82.67 -49.80
N LYS A 128 -25.30 -81.78 -50.58
CA LYS A 128 -25.74 -80.37 -50.72
C LYS A 128 -26.64 -80.19 -51.95
N ILE A 129 -27.76 -79.48 -51.79
CA ILE A 129 -28.67 -79.12 -52.88
C ILE A 129 -28.37 -77.69 -53.36
N ASN A 130 -28.36 -77.50 -54.69
CA ASN A 130 -28.31 -76.17 -55.30
C ASN A 130 -29.65 -75.45 -55.10
N LEU A 131 -29.64 -74.36 -54.33
CA LEU A 131 -30.84 -73.62 -53.96
C LEU A 131 -31.52 -72.93 -55.15
N ALA A 132 -30.75 -72.58 -56.19
CA ALA A 132 -31.29 -71.97 -57.40
C ALA A 132 -32.07 -72.99 -58.25
N GLU A 133 -31.55 -74.21 -58.37
CA GLU A 133 -32.22 -75.32 -59.05
C GLU A 133 -33.46 -75.78 -58.29
N LEU A 134 -33.37 -75.86 -56.96
CA LEU A 134 -34.52 -76.18 -56.10
C LEU A 134 -35.64 -75.14 -56.23
N THR A 135 -35.29 -73.85 -56.20
CA THR A 135 -36.26 -72.77 -56.40
C THR A 135 -36.91 -72.87 -57.77
N PHE A 136 -36.12 -73.12 -58.82
CA PHE A 136 -36.62 -73.25 -60.19
C PHE A 136 -37.56 -74.46 -60.36
N ALA A 137 -37.23 -75.60 -59.75
CA ALA A 137 -38.06 -76.80 -59.78
C ALA A 137 -39.41 -76.57 -59.08
N LEU A 138 -39.41 -75.93 -57.91
CA LEU A 138 -40.63 -75.55 -57.20
C LEU A 138 -41.48 -74.53 -57.98
N GLU A 139 -40.84 -73.53 -58.59
CA GLU A 139 -41.55 -72.56 -59.43
C GLU A 139 -42.19 -73.21 -60.66
N ASN A 140 -41.50 -74.15 -61.30
CA ASN A 140 -42.02 -74.87 -62.46
C ASN A 140 -43.23 -75.74 -62.09
N GLU A 141 -43.18 -76.50 -60.99
CA GLU A 141 -44.33 -77.28 -60.51
C GLU A 141 -45.53 -76.38 -60.20
N LEU A 142 -45.30 -75.23 -59.56
CA LEU A 142 -46.37 -74.28 -59.26
C LEU A 142 -47.00 -73.67 -60.52
N VAL A 143 -46.21 -73.47 -61.57
CA VAL A 143 -46.66 -72.97 -62.88
C VAL A 143 -47.41 -74.07 -63.66
N ILE A 144 -46.95 -75.32 -63.60
CA ILE A 144 -47.51 -76.49 -64.30
C ILE A 144 -48.86 -76.93 -63.73
N ALA A 145 -49.13 -76.71 -62.44
CA ALA A 145 -50.34 -77.14 -61.73
C ALA A 145 -51.70 -76.57 -62.24
N LYS A 146 -51.71 -75.72 -63.29
CA LYS A 146 -52.91 -75.12 -63.94
C LYS A 146 -53.94 -74.47 -62.99
N ASN A 147 -53.53 -74.03 -61.81
CA ASN A 147 -54.40 -73.34 -60.85
C ASN A 147 -54.14 -71.83 -60.87
N GLY A 148 -55.07 -71.07 -61.45
CA GLY A 148 -54.94 -69.62 -61.64
C GLY A 148 -54.86 -68.81 -60.33
N ILE A 149 -55.35 -69.34 -59.20
CA ILE A 149 -55.29 -68.66 -57.90
C ILE A 149 -53.84 -68.68 -57.37
N TYR A 150 -53.18 -69.83 -57.42
CA TYR A 150 -51.77 -69.95 -56.99
C TYR A 150 -50.83 -69.15 -57.90
N GLN A 151 -51.11 -69.10 -59.21
CA GLN A 151 -50.35 -68.27 -60.15
C GLN A 151 -50.49 -66.77 -59.86
N ALA A 152 -51.71 -66.30 -59.53
CA ALA A 152 -51.96 -64.90 -59.16
C ALA A 152 -51.29 -64.54 -57.82
N ALA A 153 -51.36 -65.42 -56.81
CA ALA A 153 -50.69 -65.23 -55.52
C ALA A 153 -49.16 -65.19 -55.67
N LEU A 154 -48.57 -66.12 -56.44
CA LEU A 154 -47.14 -66.12 -56.73
C LEU A 154 -46.71 -64.85 -57.46
N ALA A 155 -47.48 -64.40 -58.46
CA ALA A 155 -47.18 -63.16 -59.18
C ALA A 155 -47.26 -61.92 -58.27
N ALA A 156 -48.25 -61.87 -57.37
CA ALA A 156 -48.38 -60.78 -56.40
C ALA A 156 -47.22 -60.76 -55.40
N PHE A 157 -46.83 -61.91 -54.84
CA PHE A 157 -45.66 -62.00 -53.95
C PHE A 157 -44.36 -61.65 -54.68
N LYS A 158 -44.17 -62.11 -55.91
CA LYS A 158 -43.01 -61.75 -56.74
C LYS A 158 -42.94 -60.24 -57.02
N MET A 159 -44.09 -59.59 -57.25
CA MET A 159 -44.16 -58.14 -57.45
C MET A 159 -43.86 -57.38 -56.14
N GLU A 160 -44.45 -57.80 -55.02
CA GLU A 160 -44.26 -57.16 -53.73
C GLU A 160 -42.81 -57.27 -53.24
N ILE A 161 -42.19 -58.46 -53.35
CA ILE A 161 -40.78 -58.65 -53.02
C ILE A 161 -39.88 -57.74 -53.87
N ARG A 162 -40.18 -57.60 -55.16
CA ARG A 162 -39.42 -56.71 -56.05
C ARG A 162 -39.55 -55.25 -55.64
N HIS A 163 -40.77 -54.79 -55.36
CA HIS A 163 -41.03 -53.44 -54.89
C HIS A 163 -40.34 -53.16 -53.55
N LEU A 164 -40.33 -54.12 -52.62
CA LEU A 164 -39.64 -53.99 -51.33
C LEU A 164 -38.12 -53.91 -51.50
N ILE A 165 -37.52 -54.70 -52.39
CA ILE A 165 -36.09 -54.63 -52.72
C ILE A 165 -35.75 -53.25 -53.34
N GLU A 166 -36.52 -52.79 -54.32
CA GLU A 166 -36.31 -51.48 -54.95
C GLU A 166 -36.44 -50.32 -53.94
N ARG A 167 -37.39 -50.43 -53.00
CA ARG A 167 -37.56 -49.44 -51.93
C ARG A 167 -36.41 -49.49 -50.92
N ALA A 168 -35.93 -50.68 -50.56
CA ALA A 168 -34.77 -50.84 -49.69
C ALA A 168 -33.50 -50.26 -50.33
N ASP A 169 -33.27 -50.52 -51.63
CA ASP A 169 -32.16 -49.96 -52.39
C ASP A 169 -32.20 -48.43 -52.45
N LEU A 170 -33.39 -47.85 -52.64
CA LEU A 170 -33.56 -46.40 -52.65
C LEU A 170 -33.22 -45.79 -51.29
N VAL A 171 -33.74 -46.37 -50.20
CA VAL A 171 -33.44 -45.93 -48.83
C VAL A 171 -31.95 -46.10 -48.51
N LEU A 172 -31.31 -47.17 -48.98
CA LEU A 172 -29.87 -47.37 -48.80
C LEU A 172 -29.06 -46.26 -49.50
N ARG A 173 -29.40 -45.91 -50.75
CA ARG A 173 -28.71 -44.81 -51.46
C ARG A 173 -28.93 -43.45 -50.80
N GLU A 174 -30.13 -43.17 -50.30
CA GLU A 174 -30.41 -41.95 -49.55
C GLU A 174 -29.62 -41.90 -48.24
N LYS A 175 -29.57 -43.01 -47.51
CA LYS A 175 -28.76 -43.14 -46.29
C LYS A 175 -27.28 -42.90 -46.57
N ASP A 176 -26.74 -43.48 -47.64
CA ASP A 176 -25.32 -43.32 -48.00
C ASP A 176 -25.01 -41.88 -48.42
N LYS A 177 -25.93 -41.22 -49.15
CA LYS A 177 -25.80 -39.80 -49.47
C LYS A 177 -25.81 -38.92 -48.22
N LEU A 178 -26.76 -39.14 -47.31
CA LEU A 178 -26.84 -38.41 -46.05
C LEU A 178 -25.59 -38.63 -45.19
N ARG A 179 -25.04 -39.85 -45.19
CA ARG A 179 -23.79 -40.18 -44.52
C ARG A 179 -22.60 -39.39 -45.09
N LEU A 180 -22.48 -39.31 -46.42
CA LEU A 180 -21.42 -38.53 -47.07
C LEU A 180 -21.58 -37.03 -46.83
N ASP A 181 -22.81 -36.52 -46.83
CA ASP A 181 -23.07 -35.11 -46.56
C ASP A 181 -22.82 -34.78 -45.08
N LEU A 182 -23.16 -35.68 -44.16
CA LEU A 182 -22.79 -35.58 -42.74
C LEU A 182 -21.27 -35.56 -42.57
N GLU A 183 -20.54 -36.48 -43.20
CA GLU A 183 -19.07 -36.52 -43.11
C GLU A 183 -18.42 -35.21 -43.65
N LYS A 184 -18.98 -34.62 -44.71
CA LYS A 184 -18.53 -33.30 -45.20
C LYS A 184 -18.82 -32.19 -44.20
N VAL A 185 -19.97 -32.20 -43.55
CA VAL A 185 -20.33 -31.21 -42.53
C VAL A 185 -19.43 -31.38 -41.31
N GLU A 186 -19.19 -32.60 -40.84
CA GLU A 186 -18.26 -32.91 -39.75
C GLU A 186 -16.83 -32.46 -40.07
N LYS A 187 -16.34 -32.69 -41.30
CA LYS A 187 -15.02 -32.19 -41.74
C LYS A 187 -14.95 -30.66 -41.77
N ARG A 188 -16.03 -29.96 -42.14
CA ARG A 188 -16.07 -28.49 -42.08
C ARG A 188 -16.13 -28.01 -40.64
N ALA A 189 -16.91 -28.68 -39.79
CA ALA A 189 -17.02 -28.35 -38.38
C ALA A 189 -15.67 -28.54 -37.66
N SER A 190 -14.94 -29.62 -37.95
CA SER A 190 -13.60 -29.84 -37.38
C SER A 190 -12.60 -28.79 -37.86
N LEU A 191 -12.63 -28.41 -39.14
CA LEU A 191 -11.78 -27.32 -39.65
C LEU A 191 -12.08 -25.98 -38.97
N MET A 192 -13.35 -25.62 -38.83
CA MET A 192 -13.74 -24.40 -38.11
C MET A 192 -13.30 -24.44 -36.64
N ALA A 193 -13.42 -25.61 -35.97
CA ALA A 193 -12.92 -25.77 -34.61
C ALA A 193 -11.40 -25.54 -34.55
N THR A 194 -10.62 -26.14 -35.46
CA THR A 194 -9.17 -25.92 -35.50
C THR A 194 -8.79 -24.47 -35.83
N GLU A 195 -9.54 -23.79 -36.71
CA GLU A 195 -9.30 -22.36 -37.02
C GLU A 195 -9.59 -21.47 -35.81
N VAL A 196 -10.67 -21.76 -35.06
CA VAL A 196 -10.99 -21.04 -33.81
C VAL A 196 -9.91 -21.29 -32.75
N ASP A 197 -9.45 -22.54 -32.60
CA ASP A 197 -8.38 -22.90 -31.66
C ASP A 197 -7.06 -22.21 -32.03
N ASP A 198 -6.71 -22.18 -33.32
CA ASP A 198 -5.52 -21.46 -33.81
C ASP A 198 -5.62 -19.95 -33.58
N HIS A 199 -6.81 -19.36 -33.78
CA HIS A 199 -7.07 -17.96 -33.47
C HIS A 199 -6.96 -17.66 -31.98
N HIS A 200 -7.55 -18.48 -31.12
CA HIS A 200 -7.41 -18.34 -29.66
C HIS A 200 -5.95 -18.47 -29.23
N ALA A 201 -5.23 -19.48 -29.72
CA ALA A 201 -3.81 -19.65 -29.42
C ALA A 201 -2.95 -18.47 -29.94
N ALA A 202 -3.33 -17.81 -31.03
CA ALA A 202 -2.65 -16.61 -31.51
C ALA A 202 -2.93 -15.40 -30.61
N ILE A 203 -4.19 -15.23 -30.18
CA ILE A 203 -4.60 -14.16 -29.24
C ILE A 203 -3.91 -14.36 -27.88
N GLU A 204 -3.88 -15.58 -27.37
CA GLU A 204 -3.21 -15.92 -26.11
C GLU A 204 -1.72 -15.59 -26.17
N ARG A 205 -1.00 -16.00 -27.23
CA ARG A 205 0.41 -15.64 -27.39
C ARG A 205 0.63 -14.13 -27.48
N GLN A 206 -0.26 -13.40 -28.15
CA GLN A 206 -0.18 -11.94 -28.21
C GLN A 206 -0.42 -11.30 -26.83
N ASN A 207 -1.37 -11.84 -26.06
CA ASN A 207 -1.67 -11.37 -24.71
C ASN A 207 -0.53 -11.69 -23.74
N GLU A 208 0.04 -12.88 -23.79
CA GLU A 208 1.23 -13.28 -23.03
C GLU A 208 2.41 -12.36 -23.35
N TYR A 209 2.66 -12.06 -24.63
CA TYR A 209 3.69 -11.12 -25.03
C TYR A 209 3.42 -9.71 -24.48
N ASN A 210 2.19 -9.22 -24.60
CA ASN A 210 1.80 -7.90 -24.07
C ASN A 210 1.96 -7.83 -22.54
N LEU A 211 1.57 -8.88 -21.82
CA LEU A 211 1.72 -9.00 -20.37
C LEU A 211 3.20 -9.05 -19.98
N SER A 212 4.01 -9.86 -20.66
CA SER A 212 5.45 -9.95 -20.39
C SER A 212 6.15 -8.62 -20.67
N LYS A 213 5.78 -7.91 -21.74
CA LYS A 213 6.32 -6.60 -22.05
C LYS A 213 5.93 -5.57 -20.98
N LEU A 214 4.67 -5.59 -20.54
CA LEU A 214 4.19 -4.69 -19.49
C LEU A 214 4.87 -4.98 -18.15
N ASP A 215 5.07 -6.25 -17.80
CA ASP A 215 5.83 -6.67 -16.62
C ASP A 215 7.29 -6.19 -16.69
N GLU A 216 7.94 -6.30 -17.85
CA GLU A 216 9.29 -5.78 -18.04
C GLU A 216 9.35 -4.25 -17.92
N GLU A 217 8.40 -3.53 -18.51
CA GLU A 217 8.29 -2.07 -18.36
C GLU A 217 8.05 -1.66 -16.89
N TYR A 218 7.27 -2.43 -16.12
CA TYR A 218 7.09 -2.20 -14.69
C TYR A 218 8.37 -2.51 -13.89
N LYS A 219 9.08 -3.59 -14.19
CA LYS A 219 10.38 -3.90 -13.57
C LYS A 219 11.38 -2.79 -13.84
N ASP A 220 11.46 -2.30 -15.07
CA ASP A 220 12.35 -1.19 -15.44
C ASP A 220 11.99 0.10 -14.70
N ARG A 221 10.70 0.44 -14.60
CA ARG A 221 10.23 1.60 -13.82
C ARG A 221 10.56 1.46 -12.34
N VAL A 222 10.35 0.28 -11.76
CA VAL A 222 10.70 0.01 -10.36
C VAL A 222 12.20 0.08 -10.15
N ALA A 223 13.01 -0.46 -11.07
CA ALA A 223 14.46 -0.36 -11.02
C ALA A 223 14.93 1.09 -11.10
N ALA A 224 14.38 1.88 -12.03
CA ALA A 224 14.68 3.31 -12.15
C ALA A 224 14.32 4.08 -10.86
N LEU A 225 13.12 3.86 -10.31
CA LEU A 225 12.71 4.47 -9.04
C LEU A 225 13.61 4.04 -7.87
N LYS A 226 14.01 2.77 -7.79
CA LYS A 226 14.97 2.30 -6.79
C LYS A 226 16.31 3.01 -6.93
N THR A 227 16.80 3.22 -8.15
CA THR A 227 18.06 3.94 -8.36
C THR A 227 17.97 5.42 -8.01
N GLU A 228 16.85 6.09 -8.33
CA GLU A 228 16.63 7.48 -7.94
C GLU A 228 16.50 7.62 -6.41
N PHE A 229 15.75 6.74 -5.76
CA PHE A 229 15.66 6.70 -4.31
C PHE A 229 17.03 6.47 -3.65
N GLN A 230 17.83 5.55 -4.21
CA GLN A 230 19.19 5.30 -3.73
C GLN A 230 20.07 6.56 -3.83
N LYS A 231 20.02 7.28 -4.96
CA LYS A 231 20.73 8.55 -5.13
C LYS A 231 20.25 9.62 -4.15
N ASP A 232 18.95 9.70 -3.89
CA ASP A 232 18.39 10.63 -2.92
C ASP A 232 18.84 10.30 -1.50
N CYS A 233 18.85 9.02 -1.12
CA CYS A 233 19.41 8.57 0.15
C CYS A 233 20.91 8.88 0.27
N GLU A 234 21.68 8.69 -0.80
CA GLU A 234 23.11 9.03 -0.86
C GLU A 234 23.30 10.55 -0.70
N ARG A 235 22.52 11.38 -1.40
CA ARG A 235 22.56 12.84 -1.27
C ARG A 235 22.20 13.31 0.13
N ILE A 236 21.17 12.74 0.75
CA ILE A 236 20.79 13.04 2.15
C ILE A 236 21.93 12.61 3.09
N HIS A 237 22.53 11.45 2.86
CA HIS A 237 23.64 10.96 3.67
C HIS A 237 24.89 11.86 3.55
N GLU A 238 25.25 12.28 2.34
CA GLU A 238 26.35 13.22 2.05
C GLU A 238 26.09 14.60 2.67
N GLN A 239 24.86 15.11 2.59
CA GLN A 239 24.50 16.36 3.25
C GLN A 239 24.59 16.24 4.77
N ALA A 240 24.08 15.15 5.34
CA ALA A 240 24.16 14.90 6.78
C ALA A 240 25.60 14.69 7.24
N SER A 241 26.47 14.05 6.44
CA SER A 241 27.88 13.88 6.77
C SER A 241 28.63 15.21 6.72
N LYS A 242 28.33 16.07 5.74
CA LYS A 242 28.87 17.43 5.67
C LYS A 242 28.48 18.27 6.90
N GLN A 243 27.19 18.28 7.26
CA GLN A 243 26.72 18.99 8.45
C GLN A 243 27.35 18.45 9.74
N ARG A 244 27.51 17.12 9.87
CA ARG A 244 28.23 16.52 11.00
C ARG A 244 29.68 16.98 11.06
N ALA A 245 30.39 17.00 9.94
CA ALA A 245 31.78 17.45 9.88
C ALA A 245 31.93 18.94 10.23
N GLU A 246 31.00 19.79 9.77
CA GLU A 246 30.97 21.21 10.13
C GLU A 246 30.73 21.42 11.64
N LEU A 247 29.79 20.66 12.22
CA LEU A 247 29.54 20.69 13.67
C LEU A 247 30.72 20.15 14.48
N GLU A 248 31.37 19.08 14.04
CA GLU A 248 32.59 18.56 14.67
C GLU A 248 33.72 19.57 14.63
N GLN A 249 33.88 20.30 13.52
CA GLN A 249 34.87 21.37 13.41
C GLN A 249 34.58 22.52 14.37
N GLU A 250 33.32 22.95 14.51
CA GLU A 250 32.96 24.02 15.46
C GLU A 250 33.14 23.54 16.91
N ILE A 251 32.80 22.29 17.23
CA ILE A 251 33.07 21.70 18.54
C ILE A 251 34.57 21.72 18.82
N GLU A 252 35.41 21.36 17.86
CA GLU A 252 36.86 21.36 18.06
C GLU A 252 37.41 22.77 18.24
N LYS A 253 36.91 23.75 17.48
CA LYS A 253 37.24 25.16 17.68
C LYS A 253 36.83 25.64 19.07
N MET A 254 35.61 25.35 19.51
CA MET A 254 35.15 25.70 20.87
C MET A 254 36.02 25.06 21.96
N LYS A 255 36.46 23.81 21.79
CA LYS A 255 37.42 23.19 22.71
C LYS A 255 38.76 23.90 22.74
N THR A 256 39.27 24.35 21.58
CA THR A 256 40.52 25.13 21.56
C THR A 256 40.39 26.47 22.28
N GLU A 257 39.25 27.15 22.14
CA GLU A 257 38.94 28.39 22.87
C GLU A 257 38.76 28.13 24.37
N GLU A 258 38.09 27.05 24.75
CA GLU A 258 37.97 26.61 26.15
C GLU A 258 39.35 26.37 26.77
N ASN A 259 40.21 25.59 26.11
CA ASN A 259 41.57 25.33 26.57
C ASN A 259 42.37 26.63 26.72
N TYR A 260 42.25 27.55 25.75
CA TYR A 260 42.91 28.86 25.82
C TYR A 260 42.42 29.70 27.01
N LEU A 261 41.11 29.70 27.28
CA LEU A 261 40.55 30.41 28.43
C LEU A 261 40.95 29.75 29.75
N GLN A 262 41.00 28.42 29.81
CA GLN A 262 41.50 27.69 30.97
C GLN A 262 42.97 28.01 31.26
N ASP A 263 43.82 28.05 30.24
CA ASP A 263 45.24 28.43 30.38
C ASP A 263 45.38 29.89 30.86
N ARG A 264 44.59 30.81 30.29
CA ARG A 264 44.59 32.21 30.73
C ARG A 264 44.12 32.36 32.16
N LEU A 265 43.06 31.64 32.56
CA LEU A 265 42.58 31.62 33.94
C LEU A 265 43.69 31.11 34.88
N ALA A 266 44.37 30.02 34.51
CA ALA A 266 45.48 29.48 35.29
C ALA A 266 46.63 30.48 35.47
N LEU A 267 46.95 31.27 34.42
CA LEU A 267 47.94 32.35 34.52
C LEU A 267 47.47 33.47 35.45
N THR A 268 46.21 33.91 35.34
CA THR A 268 45.68 34.95 36.24
C THR A 268 45.61 34.49 37.69
N LEU A 269 45.31 33.21 37.94
CA LEU A 269 45.34 32.64 39.30
C LEU A 269 46.76 32.62 39.87
N LYS A 270 47.77 32.26 39.07
CA LYS A 270 49.18 32.32 39.50
C LYS A 270 49.62 33.75 39.85
N GLU A 271 49.22 34.72 39.04
CA GLU A 271 49.53 36.13 39.32
C GLU A 271 48.80 36.62 40.57
N ASN A 272 47.55 36.23 40.78
CA ASN A 272 46.81 36.57 41.99
C ASN A 272 47.48 35.98 43.24
N SER A 273 47.88 34.69 43.21
CA SER A 273 48.65 34.10 44.31
C SER A 273 50.00 34.79 44.55
N ARG A 274 50.65 35.29 43.50
CA ARG A 274 51.89 36.08 43.62
C ARG A 274 51.61 37.41 44.33
N LEU A 275 50.55 38.13 43.92
CA LEU A 275 50.14 39.39 44.53
C LEU A 275 49.66 39.22 45.97
N GLU A 276 48.93 38.15 46.28
CA GLU A 276 48.56 37.79 47.65
C GLU A 276 49.79 37.56 48.52
N HIS A 277 50.82 36.91 47.99
CA HIS A 277 52.08 36.72 48.70
C HIS A 277 52.81 38.05 48.95
N GLU A 278 52.86 38.94 47.96
CA GLU A 278 53.42 40.30 48.13
C GLU A 278 52.61 41.13 49.13
N LEU A 279 51.29 41.02 49.13
CA LEU A 279 50.41 41.70 50.08
C LEU A 279 50.62 41.18 51.51
N LEU A 280 50.80 39.87 51.68
CA LEU A 280 51.18 39.29 52.96
C LEU A 280 52.55 39.78 53.42
N GLU A 281 53.56 39.78 52.55
CA GLU A 281 54.92 40.24 52.89
C GLU A 281 54.93 41.74 53.27
N THR A 282 54.18 42.56 52.53
CA THR A 282 54.02 44.00 52.85
C THR A 282 53.22 44.22 54.13
N GLY A 283 52.18 43.41 54.37
CA GLY A 283 51.45 43.39 55.64
C GLY A 283 52.37 43.05 56.82
N GLU A 284 53.22 42.03 56.70
CA GLU A 284 54.22 41.70 57.72
C GLU A 284 55.22 42.83 57.96
N LYS A 285 55.67 43.51 56.89
CA LYS A 285 56.55 44.69 57.00
C LYS A 285 55.83 45.82 57.72
N LEU A 286 54.57 46.09 57.40
CA LEU A 286 53.76 47.11 58.04
C LEU A 286 53.61 46.82 59.54
N VAL A 287 53.27 45.59 59.92
CA VAL A 287 53.23 45.18 61.34
C VAL A 287 54.58 45.36 62.03
N LYS A 288 55.71 45.08 61.37
CA LYS A 288 57.05 45.36 61.93
C LYS A 288 57.27 46.86 62.17
N TYR A 289 56.85 47.71 61.24
CA TYR A 289 56.95 49.16 61.38
C TYR A 289 56.00 49.72 62.44
N GLU A 290 54.76 49.23 62.53
CA GLU A 290 53.82 49.58 63.60
C GLU A 290 54.38 49.22 64.97
N ASN A 291 54.96 48.03 65.11
CA ASN A 291 55.63 47.61 66.35
C ASN A 291 56.82 48.52 66.70
N MET A 292 57.59 48.96 65.69
CA MET A 292 58.68 49.93 65.90
C MET A 292 58.12 51.30 66.32
N MET A 293 57.05 51.76 65.67
CA MET A 293 56.37 53.01 65.98
C MET A 293 55.81 52.99 67.40
N SER A 294 55.15 51.91 67.82
CA SER A 294 54.65 51.74 69.19
C SER A 294 55.78 51.73 70.22
N LYS A 295 56.92 51.08 69.92
CA LYS A 295 58.11 51.15 70.78
C LYS A 295 58.64 52.57 70.90
N LEU A 296 58.74 53.29 69.79
CA LEU A 296 59.18 54.69 69.79
C LEU A 296 58.18 55.57 70.54
N GLN A 297 56.88 55.36 70.36
CA GLN A 297 55.83 56.07 71.06
C GLN A 297 55.90 55.84 72.57
N ASN A 298 56.02 54.58 73.02
CA ASN A 298 56.24 54.26 74.44
C ASN A 298 57.53 54.89 74.98
N ASN A 299 58.61 54.91 74.19
CA ASN A 299 59.84 55.58 74.60
C ASN A 299 59.64 57.09 74.77
N TRP A 300 58.89 57.73 73.87
CA TRP A 300 58.54 59.15 73.99
C TRP A 300 57.63 59.42 75.20
N GLU A 301 56.60 58.60 75.42
CA GLU A 301 55.72 58.69 76.57
C GLU A 301 56.51 58.48 77.89
N ASN A 302 57.47 57.55 77.92
CA ASN A 302 58.37 57.34 79.05
C ASN A 302 59.28 58.56 79.30
N VAL A 303 59.87 59.15 78.24
CA VAL A 303 60.70 60.35 78.38
C VAL A 303 59.87 61.55 78.82
N LEU A 304 58.65 61.70 78.31
CA LEU A 304 57.73 62.77 78.69
C LEU A 304 57.27 62.61 80.15
N THR A 305 56.94 61.39 80.58
CA THR A 305 56.58 61.11 81.98
C THR A 305 57.77 61.26 82.93
N ASP A 306 58.97 60.82 82.57
CA ASP A 306 60.19 60.97 83.40
C ASP A 306 60.63 62.44 83.53
N LYS A 307 60.50 63.24 82.46
CA LYS A 307 60.92 64.65 82.48
C LYS A 307 59.85 65.64 82.93
N PHE A 308 58.56 65.30 82.80
CA PHE A 308 57.45 66.22 83.03
C PHE A 308 56.29 65.64 83.85
N GLY A 309 56.31 64.35 84.21
CA GLY A 309 55.21 63.67 84.89
C GLY A 309 55.01 64.09 86.36
N ASP A 310 56.06 64.58 87.01
CA ASP A 310 56.02 65.09 88.40
C ASP A 310 55.78 66.61 88.49
N LEU A 311 55.64 67.31 87.34
CA LEU A 311 55.41 68.75 87.31
C LEU A 311 53.90 69.04 87.34
N ASP A 312 53.45 69.75 88.38
CA ASP A 312 52.07 70.22 88.50
C ASP A 312 51.76 71.21 87.35
N PRO A 313 50.70 70.99 86.54
CA PRO A 313 50.36 71.84 85.39
C PRO A 313 50.13 73.33 85.72
N GLY A 314 49.97 73.69 86.99
CA GLY A 314 49.86 75.07 87.46
C GLY A 314 51.17 75.69 87.99
N SER A 315 52.29 74.95 88.00
CA SER A 315 53.56 75.43 88.53
C SER A 315 54.25 76.42 87.59
N VAL A 316 54.87 77.46 88.15
CA VAL A 316 55.64 78.46 87.39
C VAL A 316 56.82 77.83 86.64
N GLU A 317 57.34 76.73 87.17
CA GLU A 317 58.44 75.95 86.58
C GLU A 317 57.99 75.21 85.31
N PHE A 318 56.74 74.71 85.27
CA PHE A 318 56.12 74.14 84.07
C PHE A 318 55.98 75.16 82.94
N PHE A 319 55.46 76.36 83.23
CA PHE A 319 55.31 77.41 82.21
C PHE A 319 56.67 77.92 81.69
N LEU A 320 57.68 78.00 82.54
CA LEU A 320 59.03 78.39 82.12
C LEU A 320 59.67 77.32 81.21
N GLN A 321 59.44 76.03 81.50
CA GLN A 321 59.85 74.92 80.63
C GLN A 321 59.04 74.86 79.34
N GLU A 322 57.73 75.11 79.37
CA GLU A 322 56.87 75.20 78.19
C GLU A 322 57.33 76.34 77.27
N GLU A 323 57.68 77.50 77.83
CA GLU A 323 58.20 78.64 77.07
C GLU A 323 59.58 78.33 76.47
N GLN A 324 60.46 77.65 77.20
CA GLN A 324 61.75 77.18 76.67
C GLN A 324 61.59 76.16 75.54
N LEU A 325 60.67 75.20 75.68
CA LEU A 325 60.34 74.22 74.64
C LEU A 325 59.67 74.88 73.45
N SER A 326 58.81 75.88 73.66
CA SER A 326 58.18 76.67 72.61
C SER A 326 59.23 77.46 71.81
N GLN A 327 60.24 78.03 72.47
CA GLN A 327 61.37 78.69 71.80
C GLN A 327 62.24 77.68 71.04
N MET A 328 62.50 76.50 71.61
CA MET A 328 63.25 75.44 70.93
C MET A 328 62.49 74.90 69.72
N LYS A 329 61.18 74.67 69.84
CA LYS A 329 60.28 74.30 68.74
C LYS A 329 60.28 75.35 67.64
N LYS A 330 60.13 76.64 67.98
CA LYS A 330 60.22 77.73 66.99
C LYS A 330 61.55 77.72 66.25
N LYS A 331 62.67 77.46 66.92
CA LYS A 331 63.99 77.32 66.28
C LYS A 331 64.07 76.10 65.36
N TYR A 332 63.55 74.94 65.77
CA TYR A 332 63.53 73.75 64.92
C TYR A 332 62.58 73.89 63.72
N GLU A 333 61.40 74.49 63.91
CA GLU A 333 60.47 74.79 62.82
C GLU A 333 61.11 75.74 61.82
N GLN A 334 61.88 76.72 62.30
CA GLN A 334 62.65 77.60 61.44
C GLN A 334 63.74 76.85 60.67
N GLN A 335 64.47 75.93 61.33
CA GLN A 335 65.43 75.05 60.65
C GLN A 335 64.76 74.13 59.62
N CYS A 336 63.59 73.57 59.90
CA CYS A 336 62.85 72.75 58.92
C CYS A 336 62.38 73.59 57.72
N ARG A 337 61.93 74.83 57.94
CA ARG A 337 61.60 75.75 56.83
C ARG A 337 62.83 76.09 56.01
N GLU A 338 63.95 76.43 56.65
CA GLU A 338 65.21 76.70 55.96
C GLU A 338 65.69 75.50 55.14
N LEU A 339 65.58 74.27 55.68
CA LEU A 339 65.91 73.05 54.95
C LEU A 339 64.94 72.79 53.79
N GLN A 340 63.65 73.08 53.98
CA GLN A 340 62.66 72.92 52.93
C GLN A 340 62.84 73.95 51.81
N ASP A 341 63.11 75.21 52.16
CA ASP A 341 63.50 76.25 51.22
C ASP A 341 64.77 75.84 50.46
N HIS A 342 65.73 75.17 51.12
CA HIS A 342 66.92 74.61 50.47
C HIS A 342 66.61 73.42 49.54
N ILE A 343 65.67 72.55 49.92
CA ILE A 343 65.22 71.44 49.07
C ILE A 343 64.50 71.99 47.84
N ASP A 344 63.64 72.99 48.02
CA ASP A 344 62.90 73.65 46.94
C ASP A 344 63.87 74.41 46.02
N GLU A 345 64.89 75.07 46.57
CA GLU A 345 65.97 75.71 45.80
C GLU A 345 66.82 74.68 45.04
N LEU A 346 67.17 73.54 45.65
CA LEU A 346 67.88 72.46 44.98
C LEU A 346 67.02 71.75 43.91
N GLN A 347 65.71 71.62 44.12
CA GLN A 347 64.77 71.10 43.13
C GLN A 347 64.62 72.06 41.96
N SER A 348 64.50 73.36 42.23
CA SER A 348 64.50 74.42 41.21
C SER A 348 65.82 74.42 40.43
N GLN A 349 66.97 74.27 41.10
CA GLN A 349 68.27 74.13 40.43
C GLN A 349 68.34 72.83 39.61
N LEU A 350 67.85 71.70 40.11
CA LEU A 350 67.78 70.43 39.35
C LEU A 350 66.87 70.55 38.11
N GLU A 351 65.73 71.22 38.23
CA GLU A 351 64.84 71.53 37.11
C GLU A 351 65.50 72.49 36.12
N GLU A 352 66.25 73.50 36.61
CA GLU A 352 67.00 74.42 35.77
C GLU A 352 68.17 73.72 35.04
N TYR A 353 68.84 72.76 35.69
CA TYR A 353 69.82 71.87 35.05
C TYR A 353 69.17 70.92 34.02
N GLN A 354 67.95 70.42 34.27
CA GLN A 354 67.18 69.64 33.30
C GLN A 354 66.74 70.48 32.08
N ILE A 355 66.48 71.77 32.27
CA ILE A 355 66.11 72.72 31.21
C ILE A 355 67.34 73.20 30.43
N GLN A 356 68.47 73.47 31.10
CA GLN A 356 69.73 73.86 30.44
C GLN A 356 70.43 72.69 29.73
N GLY A 357 70.08 71.43 30.06
CA GLY A 357 70.54 70.22 29.35
C GLY A 357 69.90 69.96 27.98
N ARG A 358 68.98 70.80 27.49
CA ARG A 358 68.22 70.52 26.26
C ARG A 358 68.68 71.21 24.97
N ILE A 359 69.79 71.93 24.92
CA ILE A 359 70.21 72.61 23.66
C ILE A 359 71.71 72.38 23.34
N ILE A 360 71.93 71.35 22.50
CA ILE A 360 73.01 71.12 21.52
C ILE A 360 74.30 70.40 22.02
N ARG A 361 74.40 69.08 21.79
CA ARG A 361 74.86 68.47 20.52
C ARG A 361 74.60 66.94 20.48
N PRO A 362 74.46 66.32 19.29
CA PRO A 362 74.04 64.94 19.10
C PRO A 362 75.21 63.96 18.94
N SER A 363 75.14 62.79 19.58
CA SER A 363 75.67 61.51 19.05
C SER A 363 75.40 60.34 19.99
N LEU A 364 74.92 59.24 19.39
CA LEU A 364 75.06 57.85 19.83
C LEU A 364 74.54 57.48 21.22
N GLN A 365 73.30 56.98 21.26
CA GLN A 365 73.00 55.82 22.11
C GLN A 365 72.94 54.59 21.21
N ASN A 366 74.08 53.93 21.09
CA ASN A 366 74.13 52.48 21.01
C ASN A 366 75.23 52.03 21.96
N SER A 367 74.95 50.94 22.68
CA SER A 367 75.89 50.04 23.35
C SER A 367 76.06 50.19 24.88
N LEU A 368 75.40 49.24 25.56
CA LEU A 368 75.92 48.37 26.61
C LEU A 368 75.84 48.80 28.08
N TYR A 369 74.88 48.15 28.74
CA TYR A 369 75.09 47.38 29.97
C TYR A 369 76.56 47.06 30.27
N GLU A 370 76.94 47.31 31.53
CA GLU A 370 77.91 46.53 32.28
C GLU A 370 79.39 46.63 31.85
N GLU A 371 80.19 47.42 32.58
CA GLU A 371 81.07 46.90 33.63
C GLU A 371 82.13 47.93 34.09
N LEU A 372 82.23 48.06 35.42
CA LEU A 372 83.46 48.22 36.21
C LEU A 372 84.24 49.55 36.18
N ASN A 373 84.23 50.16 37.37
CA ASN A 373 85.40 50.56 38.17
C ASN A 373 86.46 51.53 37.60
N ASP A 374 86.67 52.56 38.42
CA ASP A 374 87.97 53.06 38.88
C ASP A 374 88.64 54.21 38.09
N GLY A 375 88.84 55.31 38.82
CA GLY A 375 90.12 56.01 38.89
C GLY A 375 90.59 56.86 37.70
N GLY A 376 90.47 58.18 37.86
CA GLY A 376 91.65 59.06 37.80
C GLY A 376 91.99 59.76 36.46
N MET A 377 91.91 61.09 36.53
CA MET A 377 92.86 62.08 35.99
C MET A 377 93.05 62.26 34.46
N GLN A 378 92.62 63.47 34.04
CA GLN A 378 93.35 64.47 33.26
C GLN A 378 93.45 64.35 31.71
N GLU A 379 92.88 65.39 31.06
CA GLU A 379 93.20 65.98 29.73
C GLU A 379 94.71 65.98 29.33
N PRO A 380 95.15 66.25 28.06
CA PRO A 380 94.49 67.06 27.00
C PRO A 380 94.73 66.70 25.49
N ALA A 381 94.03 67.44 24.61
CA ALA A 381 94.39 68.05 23.30
C ALA A 381 94.83 67.25 22.04
N SER A 382 94.17 67.52 20.88
CA SER A 382 94.68 68.39 19.77
C SER A 382 94.21 68.00 18.35
N GLU A 383 93.90 69.04 17.55
CA GLU A 383 94.13 69.26 16.10
C GLU A 383 93.44 68.47 14.94
N ASP A 384 92.60 69.24 14.22
CA ASP A 384 92.41 69.40 12.75
C ASP A 384 93.01 68.40 11.73
N CYS A 385 92.18 67.97 10.75
CA CYS A 385 92.57 67.95 9.32
C CYS A 385 91.41 67.75 8.29
N SER A 386 91.25 68.74 7.41
CA SER A 386 91.14 68.79 5.92
C SER A 386 90.51 67.68 5.04
N ARG A 387 89.65 68.13 4.10
CA ARG A 387 89.02 67.44 2.93
C ARG A 387 89.81 67.64 1.62
N LEU A 388 89.92 66.64 0.73
CA LEU A 388 90.17 66.85 -0.73
C LEU A 388 89.72 65.69 -1.67
N ASN A 389 89.09 66.09 -2.79
CA ASN A 389 89.09 65.60 -4.19
C ASN A 389 88.36 64.31 -4.68
N MET A 390 87.41 64.47 -5.62
CA MET A 390 86.88 63.46 -6.58
C MET A 390 86.66 64.09 -7.99
N SER A 391 86.69 63.27 -9.05
CA SER A 391 86.70 63.65 -10.49
C SER A 391 85.32 64.00 -11.09
N ILE A 392 85.27 65.00 -11.98
CA ILE A 392 84.07 65.64 -12.58
C ILE A 392 83.10 64.66 -13.28
N GLU A 393 83.60 63.58 -13.87
CA GLU A 393 82.75 62.60 -14.56
C GLU A 393 82.00 61.68 -13.59
N ALA A 394 82.63 61.35 -12.45
CA ALA A 394 81.95 60.71 -11.33
C ALA A 394 80.95 61.67 -10.68
N GLU A 395 81.23 62.99 -10.70
CA GLU A 395 80.33 64.01 -10.19
C GLU A 395 79.06 64.14 -11.04
N ILE A 396 79.13 64.08 -12.37
CA ILE A 396 77.94 64.15 -13.25
C ILE A 396 77.05 62.90 -13.13
N ILE A 397 77.63 61.69 -13.05
CA ILE A 397 76.83 60.46 -12.86
C ILE A 397 76.21 60.42 -11.46
N ILE A 398 76.96 60.87 -10.44
CA ILE A 398 76.41 61.05 -9.10
C ILE A 398 75.31 62.09 -9.13
N GLU A 399 75.43 63.18 -9.89
CA GLU A 399 74.40 64.21 -9.98
C GLU A 399 73.15 63.73 -10.74
N GLN A 400 73.30 62.96 -11.83
CA GLN A 400 72.16 62.34 -12.52
C GLN A 400 71.45 61.27 -11.68
N LEU A 401 72.21 60.44 -10.94
CA LEU A 401 71.63 59.47 -10.00
C LEU A 401 71.01 60.17 -8.80
N LYS A 402 71.58 61.28 -8.33
CA LYS A 402 70.95 62.12 -7.31
C LYS A 402 69.65 62.73 -7.83
N ASP A 403 69.62 63.26 -9.04
CA ASP A 403 68.39 63.82 -9.63
C ASP A 403 67.30 62.76 -9.75
N GLN A 404 67.66 61.54 -10.17
CA GLN A 404 66.73 60.41 -10.20
C GLN A 404 66.25 60.03 -8.79
N LEU A 405 67.16 59.92 -7.81
CA LEU A 405 66.80 59.66 -6.42
C LEU A 405 65.98 60.79 -5.81
N HIS A 406 66.22 62.06 -6.15
CA HIS A 406 65.43 63.20 -5.71
C HIS A 406 64.02 63.14 -6.29
N GLN A 407 63.88 62.76 -7.56
CA GLN A 407 62.57 62.58 -8.18
C GLN A 407 61.80 61.42 -7.54
N ASP A 408 62.48 60.31 -7.27
CA ASP A 408 61.87 59.13 -6.63
C ASP A 408 61.51 59.42 -5.17
N ILE A 409 62.37 60.12 -4.43
CA ILE A 409 62.10 60.59 -3.06
C ILE A 409 60.91 61.57 -3.06
N TYR A 410 60.84 62.49 -4.02
CA TYR A 410 59.74 63.43 -4.14
C TYR A 410 58.41 62.72 -4.41
N ASN A 411 58.40 61.74 -5.33
CA ASN A 411 57.21 60.94 -5.62
C ASN A 411 56.77 60.12 -4.40
N LEU A 412 57.72 59.48 -3.69
CA LEU A 412 57.42 58.72 -2.47
C LEU A 412 56.96 59.62 -1.32
N GLN A 413 57.51 60.83 -1.20
CA GLN A 413 57.04 61.83 -0.23
C GLN A 413 55.61 62.24 -0.54
N GLN A 414 55.28 62.47 -1.82
CA GLN A 414 53.94 62.85 -2.24
C GLN A 414 52.93 61.71 -2.06
N GLU A 415 53.30 60.45 -2.34
CA GLU A 415 52.48 59.29 -2.02
C GLU A 415 52.24 59.15 -0.52
N LEU A 416 53.29 59.30 0.30
CA LEU A 416 53.18 59.26 1.76
C LEU A 416 52.26 60.39 2.26
N GLU A 417 52.44 61.61 1.78
CA GLU A 417 51.63 62.78 2.15
C GLU A 417 50.15 62.58 1.77
N ASN A 418 49.86 62.00 0.60
CA ASN A 418 48.50 61.65 0.21
C ASN A 418 47.90 60.56 1.11
N THR A 419 48.67 59.54 1.51
CA THR A 419 48.19 58.52 2.45
C THR A 419 47.96 59.08 3.85
N VAL A 420 48.84 59.97 4.32
CA VAL A 420 48.67 60.65 5.61
C VAL A 420 47.43 61.53 5.58
N CYS A 421 47.22 62.35 4.55
CA CYS A 421 45.99 63.14 4.40
C CYS A 421 44.73 62.27 4.33
N HIS A 422 44.80 61.09 3.72
CA HIS A 422 43.66 60.16 3.71
C HIS A 422 43.33 59.64 5.12
N TYR A 423 44.33 59.24 5.89
CA TYR A 423 44.14 58.78 7.27
C TYR A 423 43.77 59.89 8.23
N GLU A 424 44.33 61.10 8.08
CA GLU A 424 43.92 62.28 8.84
C GLU A 424 42.44 62.59 8.59
N LYS A 425 41.99 62.53 7.33
CA LYS A 425 40.58 62.75 7.00
C LYS A 425 39.66 61.67 7.56
N GLN A 426 40.06 60.40 7.50
CA GLN A 426 39.31 59.32 8.15
C GLN A 426 39.26 59.50 9.67
N LEU A 427 40.37 59.92 10.29
CA LEU A 427 40.41 60.20 11.72
C LEU A 427 39.47 61.34 12.08
N GLU A 428 39.46 62.42 11.30
CA GLU A 428 38.59 63.57 11.50
C GLU A 428 37.12 63.20 11.33
N GLU A 429 36.76 62.39 10.32
CA GLU A 429 35.40 61.85 10.14
C GLU A 429 34.97 60.94 11.30
N THR A 430 35.86 60.07 11.81
CA THR A 430 35.54 59.26 13.00
C THR A 430 35.37 60.11 14.26
N LYS A 431 36.13 61.21 14.37
CA LYS A 431 36.05 62.14 15.49
C LYS A 431 34.74 62.94 15.45
N THR A 432 34.33 63.44 14.28
CA THR A 432 33.04 64.12 14.14
C THR A 432 31.88 63.18 14.43
N ASN A 433 31.93 61.93 13.97
CA ASN A 433 30.87 60.94 14.25
C ASN A 433 30.81 60.58 15.75
N TYR A 434 31.95 60.55 16.44
CA TYR A 434 31.99 60.33 17.89
C TYR A 434 31.46 61.54 18.68
N GLU A 435 31.83 62.76 18.28
CA GLU A 435 31.33 64.01 18.87
C GLU A 435 29.81 64.14 18.67
N GLU A 436 29.29 63.84 17.47
CA GLU A 436 27.84 63.83 17.19
C GLU A 436 27.11 62.74 17.98
N GLY A 437 27.71 61.55 18.14
CA GLY A 437 27.19 60.50 19.01
C GLY A 437 27.15 60.92 20.49
N GLN A 438 28.16 61.67 20.94
CA GLN A 438 28.23 62.21 22.30
C GLN A 438 27.20 63.31 22.54
N GLU A 439 27.01 64.23 21.59
CA GLU A 439 25.98 65.28 21.67
C GLU A 439 24.58 64.66 21.70
N ASN A 440 24.30 63.68 20.85
CA ASN A 440 23.01 62.96 20.85
C ASN A 440 22.74 62.22 22.17
N LEU A 441 23.77 61.60 22.76
CA LEU A 441 23.63 60.93 24.06
C LEU A 441 23.42 61.95 25.18
N GLN A 442 24.11 63.09 25.14
CA GLN A 442 23.96 64.17 26.09
C GLN A 442 22.59 64.84 25.99
N GLU A 443 22.04 65.00 24.78
CA GLU A 443 20.68 65.48 24.56
C GLU A 443 19.64 64.51 25.16
N LYS A 444 19.81 63.19 24.95
CA LYS A 444 18.95 62.17 25.60
C LYS A 444 19.01 62.26 27.12
N TYR A 445 20.21 62.39 27.70
CA TYR A 445 20.35 62.58 29.15
C TYR A 445 19.73 63.88 29.65
N CYS A 446 19.78 64.97 28.88
CA CYS A 446 19.11 66.22 29.21
C CYS A 446 17.58 66.07 29.18
N GLN A 447 17.04 65.36 28.19
CA GLN A 447 15.61 65.07 28.08
C GLN A 447 15.12 64.18 29.24
N GLU A 448 15.85 63.10 29.55
CA GLU A 448 15.54 62.23 30.69
C GLU A 448 15.61 62.99 32.03
N ARG A 449 16.63 63.85 32.21
CA ARG A 449 16.73 64.71 33.38
C ARG A 449 15.55 65.65 33.50
N GLN A 450 15.11 66.25 32.40
CA GLN A 450 13.96 67.15 32.40
C GLN A 450 12.67 66.42 32.79
N VAL A 451 12.44 65.21 32.25
CA VAL A 451 11.28 64.38 32.64
C VAL A 451 11.32 64.01 34.12
N LEU A 452 12.49 63.66 34.65
CA LEU A 452 12.66 63.36 36.08
C LEU A 452 12.48 64.62 36.94
N GLU A 453 12.97 65.79 36.51
CA GLU A 453 12.75 67.07 37.18
C GLU A 453 11.27 67.46 37.20
N GLU A 454 10.54 67.21 36.11
CA GLU A 454 9.08 67.40 36.05
C GLU A 454 8.34 66.44 37.00
N GLN A 455 8.77 65.19 37.10
CA GLN A 455 8.23 64.23 38.08
C GLN A 455 8.54 64.64 39.53
N ILE A 456 9.76 65.10 39.80
CA ILE A 456 10.15 65.64 41.12
C ILE A 456 9.32 66.89 41.44
N GLY A 457 9.06 67.76 40.47
CA GLY A 457 8.20 68.92 40.62
C GLY A 457 6.76 68.52 40.98
N CYS A 458 6.19 67.52 40.30
CA CYS A 458 4.88 66.97 40.63
C CYS A 458 4.83 66.38 42.06
N LEU A 459 5.87 65.65 42.46
CA LEU A 459 5.99 65.10 43.82
C LEU A 459 6.20 66.19 44.88
N GLN A 460 6.94 67.26 44.57
CA GLN A 460 7.12 68.41 45.46
C GLN A 460 5.83 69.19 45.66
N ILE A 461 4.99 69.30 44.63
CA ILE A 461 3.64 69.88 44.76
C ILE A 461 2.78 69.00 45.68
N GLN A 462 2.79 67.68 45.50
CA GLN A 462 2.10 66.74 46.40
C GLN A 462 2.62 66.81 47.85
N ILE A 463 3.93 66.92 48.05
CA ILE A 463 4.53 67.11 49.38
C ILE A 463 4.08 68.44 49.98
N SER A 464 4.00 69.52 49.19
CA SER A 464 3.54 70.83 49.67
C SER A 464 2.05 70.80 50.06
N GLU A 465 1.22 70.06 49.32
CA GLU A 465 -0.18 69.83 49.67
C GLU A 465 -0.33 69.01 50.96
N LEU A 466 0.46 67.94 51.12
CA LEU A 466 0.50 67.12 52.32
C LEU A 466 1.07 67.89 53.53
N GLN A 467 2.04 68.77 53.32
CA GLN A 467 2.57 69.68 54.35
C GLN A 467 1.51 70.71 54.76
N GLY A 468 0.75 71.28 53.83
CA GLY A 468 -0.40 72.14 54.15
C GLY A 468 -1.48 71.43 54.97
N GLN A 469 -1.69 70.14 54.71
CA GLN A 469 -2.57 69.28 55.51
C GLN A 469 -1.97 68.98 56.89
N LEU A 470 -0.67 68.75 56.99
CA LEU A 470 0.05 68.53 58.25
C LEU A 470 0.11 69.80 59.12
N GLU A 471 0.38 70.98 58.57
CA GLU A 471 0.33 72.26 59.29
C GLU A 471 -1.06 72.53 59.86
N SER A 472 -2.12 72.18 59.11
CA SER A 472 -3.51 72.29 59.58
C SER A 472 -3.84 71.33 60.74
N LEU A 473 -3.20 70.16 60.79
CA LEU A 473 -3.27 69.21 61.90
C LEU A 473 -2.34 69.59 63.08
N ARG A 474 -1.23 70.27 62.79
CA ARG A 474 -0.23 70.72 63.78
C ARG A 474 -0.71 71.93 64.58
N GLN A 475 -1.48 72.82 63.96
CA GLN A 475 -2.15 73.93 64.64
C GLN A 475 -3.23 73.46 65.63
N ALA A 476 -3.72 72.22 65.49
CA ALA A 476 -4.65 71.59 66.43
C ALA A 476 -3.96 70.95 67.64
N ASN A 477 -2.63 70.79 67.64
CA ASN A 477 -1.92 69.96 68.62
C ASN A 477 -0.87 70.70 69.48
N SER A 478 -0.93 72.04 69.53
CA SER A 478 0.07 72.87 70.24
C SER A 478 -0.15 72.98 71.76
N GLN A 479 -0.32 71.87 72.47
CA GLN A 479 -0.26 71.82 73.94
C GLN A 479 0.39 70.51 74.42
N GLN A 480 1.65 70.60 74.89
CA GLN A 480 2.45 69.71 75.76
C GLN A 480 3.85 69.44 75.15
N ASN A 481 4.96 70.00 75.68
CA ASN A 481 5.77 69.54 76.84
C ASN A 481 6.34 68.11 76.62
N VAL A 482 7.63 67.74 76.72
CA VAL A 482 8.91 68.31 77.18
C VAL A 482 10.05 67.45 76.56
N GLU A 483 11.21 68.05 76.28
CA GLU A 483 12.41 67.52 75.59
C GLU A 483 13.11 66.26 76.19
N GLY A 484 12.52 65.57 77.16
CA GLY A 484 13.04 64.28 77.67
C GLY A 484 12.60 63.08 76.83
N ASP A 485 11.44 63.18 76.18
CA ASP A 485 10.93 62.15 75.28
C ASP A 485 11.56 62.24 73.90
N SER A 486 12.24 63.34 73.53
CA SER A 486 12.69 63.58 72.15
C SER A 486 13.84 62.69 71.68
N LEU A 487 14.70 62.20 72.59
CA LEU A 487 15.80 61.28 72.25
C LEU A 487 15.35 59.82 72.28
N GLN A 488 14.39 59.47 73.15
CA GLN A 488 13.74 58.16 73.16
C GLN A 488 12.76 58.03 71.98
N MET A 489 11.97 59.06 71.67
CA MET A 489 11.20 59.20 70.43
C MET A 489 12.11 59.15 69.21
N CYS A 490 13.27 59.80 69.18
CA CYS A 490 14.14 59.73 67.99
C CYS A 490 14.70 58.31 67.77
N MET A 491 14.99 57.58 68.84
CA MET A 491 15.44 56.18 68.77
C MET A 491 14.28 55.23 68.43
N ASP A 492 13.09 55.45 68.99
CA ASP A 492 11.86 54.71 68.72
C ASP A 492 11.28 55.05 67.34
N GLU A 493 11.46 56.27 66.84
CA GLU A 493 11.14 56.74 65.47
C GLU A 493 12.13 56.14 64.48
N LYS A 494 13.42 56.06 64.80
CA LYS A 494 14.41 55.40 63.94
C LYS A 494 14.17 53.89 63.87
N ALA A 495 13.85 53.25 65.01
CA ALA A 495 13.45 51.85 65.04
C ALA A 495 12.13 51.62 64.30
N SER A 496 11.14 52.49 64.51
CA SER A 496 9.86 52.51 63.78
C SER A 496 10.05 52.76 62.30
N LEU A 497 10.99 53.61 61.87
CA LEU A 497 11.27 53.87 60.46
C LEU A 497 11.94 52.67 59.80
N ILE A 498 12.87 52.00 60.50
CA ILE A 498 13.47 50.76 59.99
C ILE A 498 12.42 49.66 59.88
N GLU A 499 11.50 49.57 60.85
CA GLU A 499 10.40 48.60 60.82
C GLU A 499 9.36 48.95 59.76
N CYS A 500 9.01 50.22 59.57
CA CYS A 500 8.16 50.71 58.48
C CYS A 500 8.80 50.43 57.12
N LEU A 501 10.10 50.72 56.93
CA LEU A 501 10.80 50.44 55.67
C LEU A 501 10.89 48.94 55.39
N LYS A 502 11.06 48.10 56.41
CA LYS A 502 11.01 46.63 56.25
C LYS A 502 9.61 46.18 55.84
N ILE A 503 8.57 46.68 56.52
CA ILE A 503 7.19 46.36 56.22
C ILE A 503 6.81 46.88 54.82
N ASP A 504 7.27 48.06 54.42
CA ASP A 504 7.01 48.63 53.10
C ASP A 504 7.74 47.85 52.01
N HIS A 505 8.98 47.43 52.25
CA HIS A 505 9.70 46.53 51.34
C HIS A 505 9.03 45.15 51.25
N GLU A 506 8.54 44.62 52.36
CA GLU A 506 7.82 43.34 52.41
C GLU A 506 6.45 43.44 51.72
N ARG A 507 5.75 44.57 51.86
CA ARG A 507 4.54 44.90 51.12
C ARG A 507 4.81 45.06 49.63
N GLU A 508 5.91 45.70 49.25
CA GLU A 508 6.28 45.91 47.85
C GLU A 508 6.68 44.58 47.19
N LEU A 509 7.41 43.71 47.90
CA LEU A 509 7.69 42.35 47.46
C LEU A 509 6.41 41.52 47.36
N GLN A 510 5.50 41.60 48.33
CA GLN A 510 4.20 40.93 48.26
C GLN A 510 3.33 41.47 47.13
N ALA A 511 3.38 42.77 46.83
CA ALA A 511 2.67 43.38 45.72
C ALA A 511 3.23 42.91 44.38
N LYS A 512 4.55 42.93 44.20
CA LYS A 512 5.21 42.41 42.98
C LYS A 512 4.99 40.91 42.78
N LEU A 513 4.94 40.15 43.87
CA LEU A 513 4.68 38.72 43.82
C LEU A 513 3.21 38.44 43.45
N LYS A 514 2.26 39.19 44.02
CA LYS A 514 0.85 39.14 43.60
C LYS A 514 0.65 39.57 42.16
N GLU A 515 1.31 40.63 41.71
CA GLU A 515 1.24 41.11 40.34
C GLU A 515 1.80 40.06 39.37
N ALA A 516 2.92 39.41 39.71
CA ALA A 516 3.45 38.30 38.91
C ALA A 516 2.53 37.06 38.92
N GLU A 517 1.90 36.74 40.05
CA GLU A 517 0.91 35.66 40.15
C GLU A 517 -0.36 35.96 39.32
N GLU A 518 -0.85 37.20 39.38
CA GLU A 518 -2.00 37.67 38.61
C GLU A 518 -1.68 37.67 37.11
N ASN A 519 -0.51 38.18 36.70
CA ASN A 519 -0.06 38.14 35.30
C ASN A 519 0.08 36.71 34.78
N PHE A 520 0.71 35.81 35.56
CA PHE A 520 0.81 34.40 35.18
C PHE A 520 -0.56 33.71 35.14
N SER A 521 -1.48 34.08 36.03
CA SER A 521 -2.85 33.58 35.99
C SER A 521 -3.61 34.06 34.75
N HIS A 522 -3.39 35.31 34.34
CA HIS A 522 -3.99 35.91 33.15
C HIS A 522 -3.46 35.26 31.88
N GLU A 523 -2.14 35.12 31.74
CA GLU A 523 -1.51 34.39 30.62
C GLU A 523 -2.01 32.93 30.54
N LYS A 524 -2.16 32.27 31.69
CA LYS A 524 -2.70 30.92 31.75
C LYS A 524 -4.17 30.87 31.31
N GLU A 525 -4.99 31.83 31.73
CA GLU A 525 -6.40 31.93 31.30
C GLU A 525 -6.52 32.24 29.80
N GLU A 526 -5.69 33.14 29.26
CA GLU A 526 -5.62 33.42 27.83
C GLU A 526 -5.20 32.19 27.02
N LEU A 527 -4.22 31.41 27.51
CA LEU A 527 -3.84 30.15 26.88
C LEU A 527 -4.97 29.10 26.94
N ILE A 528 -5.73 29.04 28.03
CA ILE A 528 -6.90 28.15 28.14
C ILE A 528 -8.01 28.59 27.17
N GLN A 529 -8.26 29.90 27.04
CA GLN A 529 -9.24 30.42 26.10
C GLN A 529 -8.82 30.21 24.64
N SER A 530 -7.55 30.44 24.33
CA SER A 530 -6.97 30.17 23.00
C SER A 530 -7.06 28.69 22.65
N LYS A 531 -6.76 27.79 23.60
CA LYS A 531 -6.93 26.35 23.45
C LYS A 531 -8.40 25.96 23.22
N ALA A 532 -9.32 26.47 24.04
CA ALA A 532 -10.75 26.17 23.91
C ALA A 532 -11.31 26.67 22.56
N TRP A 533 -10.86 27.84 22.09
CA TRP A 533 -11.22 28.39 20.79
C TRP A 533 -10.68 27.52 19.64
N LEU A 534 -9.42 27.07 19.72
CA LEU A 534 -8.85 26.15 18.75
C LEU A 534 -9.56 24.79 18.74
N GLU A 535 -9.89 24.24 19.91
CA GLU A 535 -10.67 23.00 20.02
C GLU A 535 -12.07 23.15 19.40
N GLU A 536 -12.74 24.27 19.61
CA GLU A 536 -14.04 24.56 18.99
C GLU A 536 -13.93 24.77 17.48
N ARG A 537 -12.87 25.42 17.02
CA ARG A 537 -12.56 25.58 15.60
C ARG A 537 -12.26 24.23 14.94
N MET A 538 -11.54 23.34 15.62
CA MET A 538 -11.30 21.98 15.15
C MET A 538 -12.60 21.16 15.12
N ARG A 539 -13.47 21.29 16.12
CA ARG A 539 -14.80 20.64 16.13
C ARG A 539 -15.67 21.09 14.97
N THR A 540 -15.73 22.39 14.69
CA THR A 540 -16.52 22.93 13.57
C THR A 540 -15.97 22.51 12.21
N LEU A 541 -14.64 22.48 12.02
CA LEU A 541 -14.03 21.94 10.80
C LEU A 541 -14.29 20.43 10.65
N ALA A 542 -14.20 19.66 11.74
CA ALA A 542 -14.51 18.23 11.71
C ALA A 542 -15.98 17.96 11.37
N GLN A 543 -16.91 18.79 11.88
CA GLN A 543 -18.33 18.72 11.51
C GLN A 543 -18.55 19.06 10.04
N ALA A 544 -17.93 20.12 9.52
CA ALA A 544 -18.04 20.49 8.11
C ALA A 544 -17.50 19.39 7.17
N ILE A 545 -16.36 18.79 7.51
CA ILE A 545 -15.79 17.65 6.75
C ILE A 545 -16.72 16.44 6.82
N GLN A 546 -17.34 16.20 7.97
CA GLN A 546 -18.29 15.10 8.14
C GLN A 546 -19.59 15.33 7.35
N GLU A 547 -20.09 16.57 7.30
CA GLU A 547 -21.24 16.96 6.49
C GLU A 547 -20.95 16.81 5.00
N GLU A 548 -19.81 17.32 4.53
CA GLU A 548 -19.39 17.18 3.12
C GLU A 548 -19.19 15.71 2.73
N LYS A 549 -18.66 14.88 3.65
CA LYS A 549 -18.57 13.43 3.47
C LYS A 549 -19.96 12.81 3.31
N ILE A 550 -20.92 13.16 4.17
CA ILE A 550 -22.30 12.65 4.08
C ILE A 550 -22.96 13.10 2.77
N GLU A 551 -22.75 14.34 2.34
CA GLU A 551 -23.27 14.84 1.06
C GLU A 551 -22.67 14.10 -0.13
N LEU A 552 -21.36 13.84 -0.13
CA LEU A 552 -20.69 13.06 -1.16
C LEU A 552 -21.19 11.61 -1.18
N GLU A 553 -21.29 10.96 -0.02
CA GLU A 553 -21.83 9.61 0.13
C GLU A 553 -23.27 9.54 -0.38
N ASN A 554 -24.12 10.50 -0.02
CA ASN A 554 -25.49 10.63 -0.52
C ASN A 554 -25.51 10.85 -2.04
N GLY A 555 -24.64 11.70 -2.58
CA GLY A 555 -24.53 11.93 -4.01
C GLY A 555 -24.08 10.69 -4.79
N PHE A 556 -23.19 9.87 -4.21
CA PHE A 556 -22.85 8.56 -4.77
C PHE A 556 -24.03 7.59 -4.68
N HIS A 557 -24.73 7.54 -3.55
CA HIS A 557 -25.90 6.69 -3.37
C HIS A 557 -27.01 7.02 -4.37
N GLU A 558 -27.29 8.31 -4.57
CA GLU A 558 -28.31 8.78 -5.52
C GLU A 558 -27.92 8.48 -6.97
N LYS A 559 -26.64 8.64 -7.34
CA LYS A 559 -26.15 8.19 -8.66
C LYS A 559 -26.31 6.69 -8.85
N LEU A 560 -26.01 5.90 -7.82
CA LEU A 560 -26.18 4.45 -7.86
C LEU A 560 -27.66 4.07 -8.02
N LEU A 561 -28.56 4.76 -7.29
CA LEU A 561 -30.00 4.56 -7.38
C LEU A 561 -30.52 4.88 -8.78
N ARG A 562 -30.12 6.02 -9.36
CA ARG A 562 -30.48 6.42 -10.73
C ARG A 562 -29.96 5.43 -11.77
N LEU A 563 -28.75 4.89 -11.57
CA LEU A 563 -28.20 3.86 -12.46
C LEU A 563 -29.01 2.57 -12.36
N MET A 564 -29.38 2.14 -11.14
CA MET A 564 -30.24 0.99 -10.91
C MET A 564 -31.63 1.18 -11.54
N GLU A 565 -32.27 2.32 -11.33
CA GLU A 565 -33.56 2.67 -11.94
C GLU A 565 -33.49 2.62 -13.47
N LYS A 566 -32.43 3.20 -14.06
CA LYS A 566 -32.18 3.14 -15.50
C LYS A 566 -32.03 1.69 -15.97
N HIS A 567 -31.24 0.89 -15.27
CA HIS A 567 -31.06 -0.53 -15.60
C HIS A 567 -32.38 -1.30 -15.51
N THR A 568 -33.22 -1.03 -14.50
CA THR A 568 -34.53 -1.67 -14.36
C THR A 568 -35.48 -1.25 -15.49
N LEU A 569 -35.48 0.02 -15.88
CA LEU A 569 -36.26 0.50 -17.02
C LEU A 569 -35.78 -0.11 -18.34
N GLU A 570 -34.47 -0.22 -18.56
CA GLU A 570 -33.91 -0.89 -19.74
C GLU A 570 -34.27 -2.38 -19.77
N MET A 571 -34.23 -3.06 -18.62
CA MET A 571 -34.67 -4.45 -18.51
C MET A 571 -36.17 -4.62 -18.78
N GLU A 572 -37.02 -3.73 -18.26
CA GLU A 572 -38.45 -3.74 -18.53
C GLU A 572 -38.75 -3.44 -20.01
N GLN A 573 -38.03 -2.49 -20.62
CA GLN A 573 -38.16 -2.19 -22.04
C GLN A 573 -37.78 -3.38 -22.91
N LEU A 574 -36.64 -4.04 -22.62
CA LEU A 574 -36.23 -5.25 -23.34
C LEU A 574 -37.21 -6.40 -23.16
N GLN A 575 -37.77 -6.58 -21.97
CA GLN A 575 -38.83 -7.56 -21.73
C GLN A 575 -40.10 -7.25 -22.52
N GLN A 576 -40.51 -5.99 -22.59
CA GLN A 576 -41.66 -5.57 -23.41
C GLN A 576 -41.40 -5.75 -24.91
N GLU A 577 -40.20 -5.43 -25.38
CA GLU A 577 -39.80 -5.61 -26.79
C GLU A 577 -39.83 -7.09 -27.17
N LEU A 578 -39.28 -7.95 -26.32
CA LEU A 578 -39.31 -9.40 -26.50
C LEU A 578 -40.75 -9.95 -26.53
N LEU A 579 -41.62 -9.45 -25.64
CA LEU A 579 -43.05 -9.80 -25.64
C LEU A 579 -43.75 -9.34 -26.91
N ARG A 580 -43.44 -8.14 -27.42
CA ARG A 580 -43.99 -7.63 -28.69
C ARG A 580 -43.52 -8.44 -29.89
N GLU A 581 -42.25 -8.79 -29.96
CA GLU A 581 -41.72 -9.67 -31.01
C GLU A 581 -42.41 -11.04 -30.97
N HIS A 582 -42.54 -11.64 -29.79
CA HIS A 582 -43.23 -12.93 -29.65
C HIS A 582 -44.70 -12.86 -30.08
N GLN A 583 -45.41 -11.77 -29.75
CA GLN A 583 -46.78 -11.54 -30.22
C GLN A 583 -46.85 -11.36 -31.74
N ARG A 584 -45.88 -10.67 -32.33
CA ARG A 584 -45.79 -10.46 -33.78
C ARG A 584 -45.56 -11.78 -34.51
N GLU A 585 -44.62 -12.59 -34.04
CA GLU A 585 -44.36 -13.94 -34.57
C GLU A 585 -45.61 -14.82 -34.48
N LEU A 586 -46.31 -14.81 -33.34
CA LEU A 586 -47.55 -15.56 -33.17
C LEU A 586 -48.64 -15.09 -34.15
N GLN A 587 -48.75 -13.79 -34.39
CA GLN A 587 -49.70 -13.22 -35.35
C GLN A 587 -49.34 -13.58 -36.80
N GLU A 588 -48.05 -13.57 -37.13
CA GLU A 588 -47.55 -13.98 -38.44
C GLU A 588 -47.82 -15.48 -38.69
N GLN A 589 -47.59 -16.34 -37.69
CA GLN A 589 -47.94 -17.76 -37.76
C GLN A 589 -49.46 -17.96 -37.91
N LYS A 590 -50.29 -17.16 -37.24
CA LYS A 590 -51.76 -17.20 -37.44
C LYS A 590 -52.15 -16.79 -38.86
N GLN A 591 -51.54 -15.75 -39.43
CA GLN A 591 -51.79 -15.36 -40.82
C GLN A 591 -51.32 -16.42 -41.82
N LYS A 592 -50.14 -17.03 -41.60
CA LYS A 592 -49.63 -18.15 -42.42
C LYS A 592 -50.57 -19.36 -42.36
N THR A 593 -51.06 -19.72 -41.18
CA THR A 593 -52.03 -20.84 -41.06
C THR A 593 -53.38 -20.51 -41.68
N GLU A 594 -53.87 -19.27 -41.58
CA GLU A 594 -55.11 -18.83 -42.21
C GLU A 594 -55.01 -18.82 -43.75
N THR A 595 -53.89 -18.36 -44.30
CA THR A 595 -53.64 -18.39 -45.76
C THR A 595 -53.58 -19.83 -46.28
N VAL A 596 -52.85 -20.72 -45.59
CA VAL A 596 -52.82 -22.16 -45.92
C VAL A 596 -54.22 -22.78 -45.85
N LEU A 597 -55.06 -22.39 -44.89
CA LEU A 597 -56.45 -22.85 -44.82
C LEU A 597 -57.29 -22.35 -45.99
N LYS A 598 -57.15 -21.08 -46.39
CA LYS A 598 -57.82 -20.51 -47.57
C LYS A 598 -57.40 -21.22 -48.85
N GLU A 599 -56.10 -21.46 -49.03
CA GLU A 599 -55.56 -22.24 -50.15
C GLU A 599 -56.10 -23.67 -50.17
N LYS A 600 -56.16 -24.35 -49.01
CA LYS A 600 -56.74 -25.68 -48.89
C LYS A 600 -58.22 -25.70 -49.27
N MET A 601 -59.00 -24.71 -48.85
CA MET A 601 -60.41 -24.58 -49.25
C MET A 601 -60.56 -24.33 -50.75
N ALA A 602 -59.69 -23.53 -51.36
CA ALA A 602 -59.67 -23.31 -52.80
C ALA A 602 -59.33 -24.60 -53.57
N LEU A 603 -58.31 -25.33 -53.13
CA LEU A 603 -57.94 -26.64 -53.68
C LEU A 603 -59.07 -27.66 -53.54
N GLN A 604 -59.79 -27.64 -52.40
CA GLN A 604 -60.95 -28.51 -52.20
C GLN A 604 -62.10 -28.17 -53.16
N LYS A 605 -62.40 -26.88 -53.38
CA LYS A 605 -63.40 -26.46 -54.38
C LYS A 605 -63.00 -26.88 -55.80
N ILE A 606 -61.71 -26.77 -56.14
CA ILE A 606 -61.20 -27.25 -57.44
C ILE A 606 -61.34 -28.77 -57.52
N ALA A 607 -60.99 -29.52 -56.48
CA ALA A 607 -61.13 -30.97 -56.45
C ALA A 607 -62.60 -31.42 -56.57
N GLU A 608 -63.53 -30.73 -55.91
CA GLU A 608 -64.97 -30.99 -56.02
C GLU A 608 -65.49 -30.67 -57.43
N SER A 609 -65.04 -29.57 -58.03
CA SER A 609 -65.34 -29.22 -59.42
C SER A 609 -64.81 -30.26 -60.40
N LEU A 610 -63.56 -30.71 -60.23
CA LEU A 610 -62.97 -31.79 -61.03
C LEU A 610 -63.71 -33.11 -60.81
N LYS A 611 -64.12 -33.43 -59.59
CA LYS A 611 -64.93 -34.64 -59.31
C LYS A 611 -66.29 -34.56 -60.00
N LYS A 612 -66.91 -33.38 -60.01
CA LYS A 612 -68.15 -33.13 -60.74
C LYS A 612 -67.95 -33.28 -62.24
N GLN A 613 -66.91 -32.67 -62.81
CA GLN A 613 -66.53 -32.83 -64.21
C GLN A 613 -66.25 -34.30 -64.56
N VAL A 614 -65.56 -35.05 -63.71
CA VAL A 614 -65.32 -36.49 -63.90
C VAL A 614 -66.63 -37.27 -63.86
N SER A 615 -67.56 -36.95 -62.96
CA SER A 615 -68.89 -37.60 -62.92
C SER A 615 -69.75 -37.26 -64.13
N GLU A 616 -69.73 -36.01 -64.60
CA GLU A 616 -70.40 -35.55 -65.81
C GLU A 616 -69.79 -36.20 -67.05
N LEU A 617 -68.46 -36.28 -67.14
CA LEU A 617 -67.75 -36.99 -68.22
C LEU A 617 -68.05 -38.48 -68.20
N LYS A 618 -68.16 -39.12 -67.02
CA LYS A 618 -68.58 -40.52 -66.91
C LYS A 618 -70.01 -40.72 -67.38
N ALA A 619 -70.95 -39.86 -66.98
CA ALA A 619 -72.33 -39.91 -67.44
C ALA A 619 -72.43 -39.65 -68.96
N ARG A 620 -71.66 -38.68 -69.47
CA ARG A 620 -71.55 -38.38 -70.91
C ARG A 620 -70.96 -39.56 -71.67
N ASN A 621 -69.93 -40.22 -71.15
CA ASN A 621 -69.37 -41.43 -71.76
C ASN A 621 -70.37 -42.57 -71.79
N GLN A 622 -71.09 -42.83 -70.68
CA GLN A 622 -72.16 -43.83 -70.66
C GLN A 622 -73.27 -43.50 -71.65
N GLN A 623 -73.63 -42.21 -71.78
CA GLN A 623 -74.63 -41.77 -72.76
C GLN A 623 -74.11 -41.85 -74.19
N LEU A 624 -72.83 -41.57 -74.44
CA LEU A 624 -72.19 -41.77 -75.75
C LEU A 624 -72.02 -43.25 -76.09
N GLU A 625 -71.84 -44.14 -75.10
CA GLU A 625 -71.84 -45.58 -75.31
C GLU A 625 -73.24 -46.08 -75.69
N LEU A 626 -74.29 -45.55 -75.04
CA LEU A 626 -75.68 -45.82 -75.41
C LEU A 626 -76.02 -45.24 -76.79
N GLU A 627 -75.64 -43.99 -77.08
CA GLU A 627 -75.80 -43.38 -78.40
C GLU A 627 -74.95 -44.10 -79.46
N ASN A 628 -73.75 -44.60 -79.14
CA ASN A 628 -72.94 -45.39 -80.07
C ASN A 628 -73.53 -46.79 -80.30
N ALA A 629 -74.18 -47.38 -79.31
CA ALA A 629 -74.96 -48.61 -79.48
C ALA A 629 -76.20 -48.36 -80.37
N GLU A 630 -76.91 -47.25 -80.18
CA GLU A 630 -78.05 -46.84 -81.00
C GLU A 630 -77.63 -46.40 -82.42
N LEU A 631 -76.51 -45.70 -82.56
CA LEU A 631 -75.92 -45.30 -83.85
C LEU A 631 -75.28 -46.49 -84.56
N GLY A 632 -74.77 -47.48 -83.83
CA GLY A 632 -74.38 -48.78 -84.38
C GLY A 632 -75.56 -49.52 -85.01
N HIS A 633 -76.77 -49.34 -84.47
CA HIS A 633 -78.00 -49.84 -85.06
C HIS A 633 -78.61 -48.95 -86.17
N ARG A 634 -78.24 -47.66 -86.24
CA ARG A 634 -78.80 -46.71 -87.23
C ARG A 634 -77.84 -46.29 -88.36
N LYS A 635 -76.56 -46.67 -88.32
CA LYS A 635 -75.59 -46.37 -89.39
C LYS A 635 -75.54 -47.47 -90.46
N SER A 636 -76.56 -47.43 -91.32
CA SER A 636 -76.42 -47.67 -92.75
C SER A 636 -77.16 -46.56 -93.47
N PRO A 637 -76.70 -46.11 -94.64
CA PRO A 637 -75.53 -45.27 -94.90
C PRO A 637 -75.88 -43.75 -94.76
N ASN A 638 -74.89 -42.89 -94.45
CA ASN A 638 -74.81 -41.49 -94.92
C ASN A 638 -73.53 -40.83 -94.36
N GLN A 639 -72.49 -40.79 -95.19
CA GLN A 639 -71.13 -40.34 -94.85
C GLN A 639 -70.90 -38.84 -95.11
N ALA A 640 -71.93 -38.09 -95.52
CA ALA A 640 -71.84 -36.66 -95.81
C ALA A 640 -72.14 -35.76 -94.59
N ASP A 641 -73.06 -36.15 -93.71
CA ASP A 641 -73.54 -35.29 -92.60
C ASP A 641 -72.56 -35.22 -91.41
N VAL A 642 -71.68 -36.22 -91.28
CA VAL A 642 -70.62 -36.27 -90.24
C VAL A 642 -69.55 -35.20 -90.49
N GLN A 643 -69.33 -34.84 -91.75
CA GLN A 643 -68.28 -33.89 -92.13
C GLN A 643 -68.70 -32.43 -91.87
N ASP A 644 -69.99 -32.11 -92.05
CA ASP A 644 -70.54 -30.77 -91.79
C ASP A 644 -70.74 -30.48 -90.29
N SER A 645 -71.19 -31.49 -89.53
CA SER A 645 -71.28 -31.39 -88.06
C SER A 645 -69.91 -31.23 -87.38
N ASN A 646 -68.87 -31.91 -87.88
CA ASN A 646 -67.51 -31.72 -87.38
C ASN A 646 -66.95 -30.31 -87.72
N GLN A 647 -67.31 -29.74 -88.86
CA GLN A 647 -66.94 -28.36 -89.19
C GLN A 647 -67.62 -27.33 -88.28
N GLN A 648 -68.90 -27.53 -87.94
CA GLN A 648 -69.63 -26.64 -87.02
C GLN A 648 -69.15 -26.75 -85.56
N PHE A 649 -68.82 -27.96 -85.10
CA PHE A 649 -68.24 -28.18 -83.78
C PHE A 649 -66.85 -27.54 -83.63
N MET A 650 -66.00 -27.63 -84.66
CA MET A 650 -64.68 -26.99 -84.65
C MET A 650 -64.74 -25.46 -84.70
N LYS A 651 -65.80 -24.86 -85.29
CA LYS A 651 -66.02 -23.40 -85.27
C LYS A 651 -66.48 -22.92 -83.90
N THR A 652 -67.45 -23.60 -83.28
CA THR A 652 -67.96 -23.25 -81.95
C THR A 652 -66.94 -23.47 -80.84
N PHE A 653 -66.12 -24.53 -80.93
CA PHE A 653 -65.03 -24.76 -79.99
C PHE A 653 -63.95 -23.67 -80.08
N ARG A 654 -63.52 -23.29 -81.30
CA ARG A 654 -62.58 -22.18 -81.49
C ARG A 654 -63.14 -20.85 -81.01
N GLN A 655 -64.43 -20.59 -81.20
CA GLN A 655 -65.06 -19.35 -80.75
C GLN A 655 -65.08 -19.25 -79.22
N LYS A 656 -65.45 -20.32 -78.51
CA LYS A 656 -65.40 -20.35 -77.03
C LYS A 656 -63.98 -20.31 -76.47
N GLU A 657 -63.01 -20.95 -77.14
CA GLU A 657 -61.60 -20.85 -76.75
C GLU A 657 -61.08 -19.42 -76.91
N ASN A 658 -61.47 -18.74 -78.00
CA ASN A 658 -61.11 -17.34 -78.23
C ASN A 658 -61.79 -16.38 -77.25
N GLU A 659 -63.06 -16.59 -76.91
CA GLU A 659 -63.78 -15.78 -75.90
C GLU A 659 -63.21 -15.98 -74.50
N ALA A 660 -62.87 -17.21 -74.10
CA ALA A 660 -62.21 -17.49 -72.83
C ALA A 660 -60.79 -16.92 -72.77
N ARG A 661 -59.99 -17.05 -73.85
CA ARG A 661 -58.68 -16.39 -73.95
C ARG A 661 -58.80 -14.88 -73.89
N LYS A 662 -59.80 -14.29 -74.54
CA LYS A 662 -60.03 -12.85 -74.53
C LYS A 662 -60.41 -12.36 -73.13
N TYR A 663 -61.31 -13.06 -72.44
CA TYR A 663 -61.70 -12.76 -71.07
C TYR A 663 -60.51 -12.83 -70.09
N MET A 664 -59.71 -13.90 -70.17
CA MET A 664 -58.50 -14.03 -69.32
C MET A 664 -57.42 -13.00 -69.67
N SER A 665 -57.30 -12.60 -70.94
CA SER A 665 -56.39 -11.54 -71.37
C SER A 665 -56.84 -10.16 -70.88
N GLU A 666 -58.15 -9.87 -70.92
CA GLU A 666 -58.74 -8.63 -70.41
C GLU A 666 -58.68 -8.55 -68.87
N GLU A 667 -58.79 -9.68 -68.17
CA GLU A 667 -58.61 -9.76 -66.71
C GLU A 667 -57.14 -9.55 -66.31
N TRP A 668 -56.21 -10.19 -67.03
CA TRP A 668 -54.77 -10.00 -66.83
C TRP A 668 -54.32 -8.57 -67.16
N GLU A 669 -54.85 -7.96 -68.23
CA GLU A 669 -54.57 -6.55 -68.54
C GLU A 669 -55.14 -5.59 -67.48
N ARG A 670 -56.29 -5.90 -66.88
CA ARG A 670 -56.84 -5.14 -65.75
C ARG A 670 -55.97 -5.24 -64.50
N GLU A 671 -55.59 -6.44 -64.07
CA GLU A 671 -54.71 -6.63 -62.91
C GLU A 671 -53.34 -5.98 -63.14
N ASN A 672 -52.77 -6.12 -64.35
CA ASN A 672 -51.50 -5.51 -64.67
C ASN A 672 -51.59 -3.97 -64.73
N SER A 673 -52.73 -3.41 -65.14
CA SER A 673 -52.98 -1.96 -65.07
C SER A 673 -53.14 -1.47 -63.63
N GLN A 674 -53.81 -2.24 -62.76
CA GLN A 674 -53.95 -1.92 -61.34
C GLN A 674 -52.60 -1.96 -60.60
N LEU A 675 -51.79 -3.00 -60.82
CA LEU A 675 -50.45 -3.09 -60.25
C LEU A 675 -49.53 -1.96 -60.74
N LYS A 676 -49.68 -1.55 -62.01
CA LYS A 676 -48.94 -0.42 -62.55
C LYS A 676 -49.35 0.90 -61.89
N GLU A 677 -50.64 1.11 -61.67
CA GLU A 677 -51.17 2.29 -60.97
C GLU A 677 -50.74 2.32 -59.49
N GLU A 678 -50.75 1.18 -58.80
CA GLU A 678 -50.25 1.06 -57.42
C GLU A 678 -48.74 1.35 -57.33
N LEU A 679 -47.95 0.84 -58.28
CA LEU A 679 -46.51 1.14 -58.36
C LEU A 679 -46.27 2.63 -58.64
N GLU A 680 -47.01 3.23 -59.57
CA GLU A 680 -46.93 4.66 -59.88
C GLU A 680 -47.32 5.52 -58.67
N ASN A 681 -48.35 5.12 -57.92
CA ASN A 681 -48.75 5.76 -56.66
C ASN A 681 -47.67 5.64 -55.57
N SER A 682 -47.00 4.49 -55.45
CA SER A 682 -45.88 4.30 -54.51
C SER A 682 -44.65 5.15 -54.90
N ILE A 683 -44.39 5.29 -56.21
CA ILE A 683 -43.35 6.17 -56.74
C ILE A 683 -43.69 7.64 -56.46
N ILE A 684 -44.95 8.06 -56.64
CA ILE A 684 -45.37 9.44 -56.32
C ILE A 684 -45.26 9.72 -54.82
N GLN A 685 -45.64 8.75 -53.95
CA GLN A 685 -45.50 8.89 -52.49
C GLN A 685 -44.03 8.99 -52.05
N SER A 686 -43.15 8.16 -52.60
CA SER A 686 -41.71 8.24 -52.32
C SER A 686 -41.09 9.53 -52.86
N SER A 687 -41.47 9.97 -54.06
CA SER A 687 -41.02 11.25 -54.64
C SER A 687 -41.49 12.46 -53.82
N SER A 688 -42.69 12.42 -53.26
CA SER A 688 -43.23 13.44 -52.35
C SER A 688 -42.40 13.52 -51.07
N LEU A 689 -42.07 12.38 -50.46
CA LEU A 689 -41.26 12.33 -49.23
C LEU A 689 -39.84 12.85 -49.48
N VAL A 690 -39.23 12.48 -50.62
CA VAL A 690 -37.91 12.97 -51.01
C VAL A 690 -37.93 14.49 -51.22
N SER A 691 -38.94 15.04 -51.90
CA SER A 691 -39.06 16.49 -52.08
C SER A 691 -39.24 17.23 -50.74
N SER A 692 -40.00 16.65 -49.80
CA SER A 692 -40.13 17.20 -48.44
C SER A 692 -38.77 17.27 -47.73
N LEU A 693 -38.00 16.17 -47.73
CA LEU A 693 -36.68 16.11 -47.11
C LEU A 693 -35.68 17.06 -47.79
N GLU A 694 -35.75 17.22 -49.11
CA GLU A 694 -34.94 18.20 -49.84
C GLU A 694 -35.26 19.64 -49.43
N THR A 695 -36.53 19.98 -49.19
CA THR A 695 -36.91 21.31 -48.70
C THR A 695 -36.44 21.58 -47.27
N GLU A 696 -36.48 20.58 -46.38
CA GLU A 696 -35.95 20.69 -45.02
C GLU A 696 -34.43 20.87 -45.03
N LEU A 697 -33.71 20.11 -45.87
CA LEU A 697 -32.26 20.28 -46.05
C LEU A 697 -31.90 21.66 -46.62
N ALA A 698 -32.71 22.21 -47.52
CA ALA A 698 -32.51 23.56 -48.04
C ALA A 698 -32.73 24.63 -46.95
N GLN A 699 -33.72 24.46 -46.08
CA GLN A 699 -33.96 25.36 -44.94
C GLN A 699 -32.81 25.34 -43.93
N LEU A 700 -32.30 24.14 -43.57
CA LEU A 700 -31.16 24.02 -42.67
C LEU A 700 -29.89 24.67 -43.25
N ARG A 701 -29.65 24.56 -44.56
CA ARG A 701 -28.53 25.25 -45.22
C ARG A 701 -28.62 26.76 -45.14
N ILE A 702 -29.82 27.33 -45.29
CA ILE A 702 -30.05 28.78 -45.13
C ILE A 702 -29.77 29.20 -43.69
N GLN A 703 -30.18 28.39 -42.71
CA GLN A 703 -29.95 28.69 -41.29
C GLN A 703 -28.46 28.65 -40.92
N VAL A 704 -27.71 27.66 -41.43
CA VAL A 704 -26.24 27.60 -41.28
C VAL A 704 -25.58 28.84 -41.89
N HIS A 705 -25.99 29.23 -43.10
CA HIS A 705 -25.42 30.42 -43.75
C HIS A 705 -25.72 31.72 -42.99
N GLY A 706 -26.91 31.84 -42.38
CA GLY A 706 -27.24 32.98 -41.52
C GLY A 706 -26.33 33.08 -40.30
N LEU A 707 -26.06 31.95 -39.62
CA LEU A 707 -25.15 31.89 -38.47
C LEU A 707 -23.69 32.15 -38.84
N GLU A 708 -23.28 31.76 -40.05
CA GLU A 708 -21.94 32.07 -40.58
C GLU A 708 -21.76 33.57 -40.86
N GLN A 709 -22.78 34.23 -41.42
CA GLN A 709 -22.76 35.68 -41.64
C GLN A 709 -22.75 36.47 -40.33
N GLU A 710 -23.51 36.03 -39.34
CA GLU A 710 -23.54 36.66 -38.01
C GLU A 710 -22.19 36.53 -37.29
N ASN A 711 -21.54 35.36 -37.40
CA ASN A 711 -20.15 35.18 -36.94
C ASN A 711 -19.16 36.08 -37.67
N HIS A 712 -19.32 36.28 -38.98
CA HIS A 712 -18.47 37.20 -39.73
C HIS A 712 -18.65 38.64 -39.26
N PHE A 713 -19.89 39.08 -39.05
CA PHE A 713 -20.22 40.43 -38.58
C PHE A 713 -19.65 40.71 -37.18
N LEU A 714 -19.82 39.77 -36.24
CA LEU A 714 -19.24 39.89 -34.89
C LEU A 714 -17.71 39.94 -34.90
N LYS A 715 -17.08 39.22 -35.84
CA LYS A 715 -15.64 39.23 -36.02
C LYS A 715 -15.15 40.57 -36.58
N GLU A 716 -15.92 41.19 -37.47
CA GLU A 716 -15.63 42.49 -38.07
C GLU A 716 -15.85 43.65 -37.08
N GLU A 717 -16.87 43.57 -36.22
CA GLU A 717 -17.04 44.54 -35.11
C GLU A 717 -15.90 44.46 -34.09
N LEU A 718 -15.42 43.25 -33.77
CA LEU A 718 -14.26 43.08 -32.88
C LEU A 718 -12.97 43.67 -33.48
N GLU A 719 -12.81 43.59 -34.80
CA GLU A 719 -11.67 44.17 -35.52
C GLU A 719 -11.74 45.71 -35.57
N ASN A 720 -12.95 46.27 -35.72
CA ASN A 720 -13.19 47.72 -35.77
C ASN A 720 -12.98 48.41 -34.41
N VAL A 721 -13.25 47.73 -33.29
CA VAL A 721 -12.98 48.26 -31.94
C VAL A 721 -11.47 48.40 -31.67
N LYS A 722 -10.61 47.69 -32.41
CA LYS A 722 -9.14 47.80 -32.28
C LYS A 722 -8.52 49.00 -33.01
N GLN A 723 -9.28 49.75 -33.83
CA GLN A 723 -8.71 50.76 -34.74
C GLN A 723 -9.26 52.19 -34.58
N LEU A 724 -9.57 52.67 -33.38
CA LEU A 724 -9.82 54.12 -33.17
C LEU A 724 -8.64 54.83 -32.48
N PRO A 725 -8.23 56.04 -32.92
CA PRO A 725 -7.01 56.71 -32.45
C PRO A 725 -7.21 57.53 -31.15
N SER A 726 -6.12 57.62 -30.41
CA SER A 726 -5.88 58.33 -29.14
C SER A 726 -6.65 59.64 -28.91
N CYS A 727 -7.31 59.72 -27.75
CA CYS A 727 -7.66 60.97 -27.06
C CYS A 727 -6.70 61.18 -25.88
N LEU A 728 -6.44 62.44 -25.54
CA LEU A 728 -5.38 62.96 -24.66
C LEU A 728 -5.47 62.61 -23.16
N ASP A 729 -6.34 61.68 -22.74
CA ASP A 729 -6.45 61.22 -21.33
C ASP A 729 -5.69 59.90 -21.07
N LEU A 730 -4.95 59.39 -22.06
CA LEU A 730 -4.29 58.09 -21.97
C LEU A 730 -3.15 58.04 -20.95
N SER A 731 -2.46 59.14 -20.60
CA SER A 731 -1.35 59.04 -19.64
C SER A 731 -1.80 58.92 -18.19
N GLU A 732 -2.90 59.58 -17.81
CA GLU A 732 -3.47 59.40 -16.46
C GLU A 732 -4.07 58.01 -16.34
N LEU A 733 -4.79 57.55 -17.37
CA LEU A 733 -5.33 56.18 -17.39
C LEU A 733 -4.22 55.12 -17.49
N GLU A 734 -3.13 55.35 -18.24
CA GLU A 734 -1.96 54.45 -18.26
C GLU A 734 -1.25 54.41 -16.91
N ASN A 735 -1.16 55.54 -16.21
CA ASN A 735 -0.59 55.58 -14.85
C ASN A 735 -1.52 54.89 -13.84
N GLU A 736 -2.84 55.04 -13.98
CA GLU A 736 -3.82 54.37 -13.14
C GLU A 736 -3.88 52.87 -13.43
N ILE A 737 -3.83 52.46 -14.70
CA ILE A 737 -3.68 51.08 -15.15
C ILE A 737 -2.35 50.50 -14.65
N SER A 738 -1.24 51.23 -14.75
CA SER A 738 0.06 50.79 -14.23
C SER A 738 0.05 50.65 -12.70
N SER A 739 -0.60 51.57 -11.99
CA SER A 739 -0.81 51.49 -10.54
C SER A 739 -1.68 50.30 -10.16
N VAL A 740 -2.75 50.04 -10.92
CA VAL A 740 -3.63 48.88 -10.74
C VAL A 740 -2.92 47.57 -11.10
N ILE A 741 -2.04 47.56 -12.11
CA ILE A 741 -1.19 46.41 -12.45
C ILE A 741 -0.22 46.12 -11.32
N ILE A 742 0.48 47.13 -10.78
CA ILE A 742 1.39 46.95 -9.63
C ILE A 742 0.63 46.46 -8.39
N LYS A 743 -0.58 47.00 -8.14
CA LYS A 743 -1.44 46.51 -7.04
C LYS A 743 -1.91 45.08 -7.29
N ASN A 744 -2.30 44.73 -8.51
CA ASN A 744 -2.68 43.37 -8.87
C ASN A 744 -1.50 42.40 -8.79
N GLU A 745 -0.29 42.81 -9.16
CA GLU A 745 0.93 42.01 -8.99
C GLU A 745 1.26 41.80 -7.51
N LYS A 746 1.09 42.82 -6.66
CA LYS A 746 1.24 42.68 -5.20
C LYS A 746 0.19 41.73 -4.62
N LEU A 747 -1.08 41.89 -5.00
CA LEU A 747 -2.16 41.00 -4.58
C LEU A 747 -1.98 39.58 -5.13
N LEU A 748 -1.40 39.40 -6.32
CA LEU A 748 -1.07 38.10 -6.87
C LEU A 748 0.03 37.43 -6.05
N LYS A 749 1.09 38.16 -5.69
CA LYS A 749 2.17 37.67 -4.81
C LYS A 749 1.66 37.34 -3.42
N GLU A 750 0.76 38.14 -2.86
CA GLU A 750 0.10 37.85 -1.58
C GLU A 750 -0.79 36.61 -1.69
N LYS A 751 -1.56 36.47 -2.77
CA LYS A 751 -2.38 35.28 -3.04
C LYS A 751 -1.51 34.03 -3.20
N GLU A 752 -0.38 34.14 -3.89
CA GLU A 752 0.59 33.06 -4.06
C GLU A 752 1.21 32.68 -2.71
N ALA A 753 1.66 33.65 -1.91
CA ALA A 753 2.19 33.41 -0.57
C ALA A 753 1.15 32.76 0.36
N LEU A 754 -0.09 33.24 0.36
CA LEU A 754 -1.19 32.65 1.12
C LEU A 754 -1.56 31.25 0.61
N SER A 755 -1.48 31.00 -0.70
CA SER A 755 -1.70 29.67 -1.27
C SER A 755 -0.59 28.70 -0.91
N GLU A 756 0.66 29.16 -0.83
CA GLU A 756 1.79 28.36 -0.34
C GLU A 756 1.65 28.07 1.14
N GLU A 757 1.26 29.05 1.96
CA GLU A 757 0.98 28.82 3.38
C GLU A 757 -0.18 27.84 3.56
N LEU A 758 -1.28 28.00 2.82
CA LEU A 758 -2.39 27.06 2.82
C LEU A 758 -1.94 25.65 2.42
N ASN A 759 -1.12 25.52 1.38
CA ASN A 759 -0.56 24.24 0.96
C ASN A 759 0.36 23.63 2.03
N ARG A 760 1.17 24.44 2.72
CA ARG A 760 1.97 23.99 3.88
C ARG A 760 1.08 23.53 5.03
N TYR A 761 -0.04 24.19 5.29
CA TYR A 761 -1.02 23.75 6.30
C TYR A 761 -1.74 22.47 5.89
N ILE A 762 -2.10 22.31 4.62
CA ILE A 762 -2.67 21.06 4.07
C ILE A 762 -1.64 19.93 4.20
N GLU A 763 -0.37 20.17 3.88
CA GLU A 763 0.69 19.17 4.03
C GLU A 763 0.90 18.79 5.51
N LYS A 764 0.87 19.77 6.43
CA LYS A 764 0.89 19.49 7.87
C LYS A 764 -0.34 18.70 8.32
N ALA A 765 -1.54 19.05 7.83
CA ALA A 765 -2.77 18.35 8.17
C ALA A 765 -2.78 16.91 7.67
N THR A 766 -2.28 16.64 6.46
CA THR A 766 -2.13 15.28 5.94
C THR A 766 -1.09 14.46 6.72
N LYS A 767 0.01 15.08 7.17
CA LYS A 767 0.98 14.44 8.08
C LYS A 767 0.35 14.13 9.44
N VAL A 768 -0.44 15.04 10.00
CA VAL A 768 -1.17 14.82 11.26
C VAL A 768 -2.19 13.69 11.09
N ALA A 769 -2.99 13.68 10.03
CA ALA A 769 -3.95 12.62 9.74
C ALA A 769 -3.28 11.24 9.56
N PHE A 770 -2.10 11.20 8.93
CA PHE A 770 -1.30 9.98 8.83
C PHE A 770 -0.81 9.50 10.22
N LEU A 771 -0.31 10.42 11.05
CA LEU A 771 0.12 10.10 12.41
C LEU A 771 -1.05 9.68 13.32
N GLU A 772 -2.24 10.26 13.14
CA GLU A 772 -3.47 9.85 13.82
C GLU A 772 -3.91 8.45 13.40
N SER A 773 -3.85 8.13 12.11
CA SER A 773 -4.12 6.78 11.61
C SER A 773 -3.11 5.76 12.14
N LEU A 774 -1.82 6.12 12.18
CA LEU A 774 -0.76 5.27 12.71
C LEU A 774 -0.93 5.05 14.22
N THR A 775 -1.24 6.10 14.99
CA THR A 775 -1.50 5.98 16.42
C THR A 775 -2.79 5.21 16.73
N ALA A 776 -3.82 5.32 15.89
CA ALA A 776 -5.02 4.49 16.00
C ALA A 776 -4.71 3.00 15.74
N SER A 777 -3.93 2.70 14.70
CA SER A 777 -3.49 1.32 14.41
C SER A 777 -2.62 0.74 15.53
N LEU A 778 -1.65 1.50 16.04
CA LEU A 778 -0.83 1.09 17.17
C LEU A 778 -1.66 0.90 18.45
N ARG A 779 -2.71 1.71 18.66
CA ARG A 779 -3.63 1.54 19.80
C ARG A 779 -4.45 0.27 19.67
N GLU A 780 -4.93 -0.05 18.48
CA GLU A 780 -5.66 -1.29 18.20
C GLU A 780 -4.75 -2.52 18.41
N GLU A 781 -3.53 -2.48 17.88
CA GLU A 781 -2.52 -3.52 18.12
C GLU A 781 -2.20 -3.68 19.62
N ASN A 782 -2.02 -2.56 20.34
CA ASN A 782 -1.78 -2.60 21.78
C ASN A 782 -2.97 -3.20 22.55
N SER A 783 -4.22 -2.89 22.15
CA SER A 783 -5.41 -3.51 22.75
C SER A 783 -5.51 -5.02 22.46
N SER A 784 -5.13 -5.45 21.25
CA SER A 784 -5.05 -6.86 20.88
C SER A 784 -3.99 -7.60 21.70
N LEU A 785 -2.79 -7.01 21.83
CA LEU A 785 -1.71 -7.53 22.68
C LEU A 785 -2.10 -7.57 24.16
N GLU A 786 -2.85 -6.59 24.64
CA GLU A 786 -3.37 -6.57 26.01
C GLU A 786 -4.40 -7.69 26.24
N HIS A 787 -5.31 -7.92 25.29
CA HIS A 787 -6.24 -9.05 25.33
C HIS A 787 -5.51 -10.41 25.27
N GLN A 788 -4.48 -10.55 24.43
CA GLN A 788 -3.65 -11.75 24.40
C GLN A 788 -2.90 -11.95 25.73
N ASN A 789 -2.36 -10.89 26.32
CA ASN A 789 -1.72 -10.95 27.63
C ASN A 789 -2.71 -11.34 28.75
N GLN A 790 -3.94 -10.81 28.73
CA GLN A 790 -4.99 -11.21 29.67
C GLN A 790 -5.38 -12.68 29.49
N HIS A 791 -5.51 -13.14 28.24
CA HIS A 791 -5.74 -14.55 27.95
C HIS A 791 -4.60 -15.43 28.46
N LEU A 792 -3.35 -15.08 28.19
CA LEU A 792 -2.17 -15.82 28.66
C LEU A 792 -2.10 -15.81 30.20
N LYS A 793 -2.40 -14.70 30.86
CA LYS A 793 -2.51 -14.63 32.34
C LYS A 793 -3.58 -15.56 32.88
N ALA A 794 -4.76 -15.59 32.26
CA ALA A 794 -5.83 -16.52 32.65
C ALA A 794 -5.40 -17.98 32.46
N GLN A 795 -4.74 -18.29 31.34
CA GLN A 795 -4.20 -19.62 31.06
C GLN A 795 -3.10 -20.02 32.06
N MET A 796 -2.23 -19.08 32.44
CA MET A 796 -1.22 -19.31 33.48
C MET A 796 -1.87 -19.58 34.83
N ALA A 797 -2.90 -18.81 35.23
CA ALA A 797 -3.64 -19.07 36.47
C ALA A 797 -4.27 -20.47 36.47
N VAL A 798 -4.92 -20.88 35.38
CA VAL A 798 -5.47 -22.24 35.23
C VAL A 798 -4.37 -23.30 35.30
N SER A 799 -3.20 -23.05 34.71
CA SER A 799 -2.07 -23.98 34.82
C SER A 799 -1.51 -24.05 36.24
N GLN A 800 -1.48 -22.93 36.96
CA GLN A 800 -1.04 -22.85 38.34
C GLN A 800 -1.98 -23.60 39.28
N ASP A 801 -3.29 -23.50 39.08
CA ASP A 801 -4.29 -24.29 39.81
C ASP A 801 -4.13 -25.79 39.54
N LYS A 802 -3.81 -26.18 38.29
CA LYS A 802 -3.52 -27.58 37.95
C LYS A 802 -2.24 -28.06 38.64
N ILE A 803 -1.19 -27.26 38.66
CA ILE A 803 0.06 -27.59 39.36
C ILE A 803 -0.20 -27.75 40.86
N GLN A 804 -0.96 -26.84 41.47
CA GLN A 804 -1.33 -26.96 42.88
C GLN A 804 -2.12 -28.23 43.16
N ASN A 805 -3.09 -28.57 42.30
CA ASN A 805 -3.82 -29.84 42.41
C ASN A 805 -2.88 -31.06 42.27
N PHE A 806 -1.90 -31.01 41.38
CA PHE A 806 -0.90 -32.07 41.26
C PHE A 806 0.01 -32.15 42.48
N ASP A 807 0.40 -31.01 43.06
CA ASP A 807 1.18 -30.96 44.30
C ASP A 807 0.39 -31.54 45.47
N ASP A 808 -0.90 -31.24 45.58
CA ASP A 808 -1.78 -31.80 46.61
C ASP A 808 -1.93 -33.32 46.43
N ILE A 809 -2.09 -33.79 45.19
CA ILE A 809 -2.11 -35.23 44.86
C ILE A 809 -0.77 -35.87 45.22
N MET A 810 0.35 -35.25 44.86
CA MET A 810 1.70 -35.74 45.15
C MET A 810 1.99 -35.79 46.65
N GLN A 811 1.54 -34.80 47.42
CA GLN A 811 1.61 -34.82 48.88
C GLN A 811 0.77 -35.96 49.46
N ASN A 812 -0.45 -36.18 48.96
CA ASN A 812 -1.29 -37.30 49.40
C ASN A 812 -0.63 -38.65 49.08
N VAL A 813 -0.09 -38.83 47.87
CA VAL A 813 0.67 -40.02 47.49
C VAL A 813 1.91 -40.19 48.38
N SER A 814 2.64 -39.12 48.68
CA SER A 814 3.81 -39.16 49.59
C SER A 814 3.42 -39.59 51.00
N LEU A 815 2.27 -39.13 51.50
CA LEU A 815 1.70 -39.57 52.78
C LEU A 815 1.31 -41.06 52.73
N GLN A 816 0.70 -41.52 51.63
CA GLN A 816 0.38 -42.93 51.44
C GLN A 816 1.64 -43.81 51.36
N VAL A 817 2.67 -43.38 50.63
CA VAL A 817 3.96 -44.07 50.56
C VAL A 817 4.62 -44.11 51.93
N SER A 818 4.54 -43.03 52.71
CA SER A 818 5.07 -42.99 54.08
C SER A 818 4.33 -43.96 55.01
N ARG A 819 3.00 -44.06 54.89
CA ARG A 819 2.19 -45.06 55.61
C ARG A 819 2.57 -46.49 55.21
N LEU A 820 2.58 -46.79 53.91
CA LEU A 820 3.00 -48.10 53.38
C LEU A 820 4.42 -48.47 53.80
N LYS A 821 5.36 -47.51 53.82
CA LYS A 821 6.73 -47.73 54.29
C LYS A 821 6.77 -48.04 55.79
N SER A 822 5.87 -47.45 56.58
CA SER A 822 5.71 -47.78 57.99
C SER A 822 5.16 -49.19 58.18
N ASP A 823 4.10 -49.53 57.46
CA ASP A 823 3.49 -50.86 57.50
C ASP A 823 4.48 -51.94 57.02
N LEU A 824 5.28 -51.64 56.00
CA LEU A 824 6.37 -52.50 55.54
C LEU A 824 7.43 -52.71 56.65
N ARG A 825 7.80 -51.67 57.40
CA ARG A 825 8.73 -51.84 58.54
C ARG A 825 8.12 -52.71 59.65
N VAL A 826 6.84 -52.55 59.93
CA VAL A 826 6.12 -53.36 60.94
C VAL A 826 6.10 -54.82 60.51
N THR A 827 5.67 -55.11 59.28
CA THR A 827 5.68 -56.48 58.72
C THR A 827 7.10 -57.07 58.61
N GLN A 828 8.11 -56.25 58.29
CA GLN A 828 9.52 -56.69 58.30
C GLN A 828 9.97 -57.05 59.72
N GLN A 829 9.58 -56.27 60.73
CA GLN A 829 9.88 -56.55 62.13
C GLN A 829 9.15 -57.80 62.62
N GLU A 830 7.87 -57.98 62.27
CA GLU A 830 7.11 -59.19 62.53
C GLU A 830 7.76 -60.41 61.88
N LYS A 831 8.23 -60.29 60.63
CA LYS A 831 8.98 -61.35 59.93
C LYS A 831 10.28 -61.70 60.66
N GLU A 832 11.07 -60.72 61.11
CA GLU A 832 12.30 -61.01 61.86
C GLU A 832 12.00 -61.60 63.24
N ASN A 833 10.93 -61.16 63.92
CA ASN A 833 10.46 -61.76 65.17
C ASN A 833 10.03 -63.23 64.95
N LEU A 834 9.22 -63.50 63.92
CA LEU A 834 8.81 -64.86 63.54
C LEU A 834 10.02 -65.71 63.14
N LYS A 835 11.00 -65.14 62.44
CA LYS A 835 12.25 -65.84 62.11
C LYS A 835 13.05 -66.18 63.37
N GLN A 836 13.13 -65.27 64.34
CA GLN A 836 13.75 -65.55 65.64
C GLN A 836 12.98 -66.65 66.37
N GLU A 837 11.65 -66.60 66.39
CA GLU A 837 10.79 -67.64 66.97
C GLU A 837 11.02 -68.99 66.30
N VAL A 838 11.02 -69.06 64.96
CA VAL A 838 11.35 -70.26 64.19
C VAL A 838 12.75 -70.78 64.52
N THR A 839 13.76 -69.91 64.63
CA THR A 839 15.11 -70.35 65.03
C THR A 839 15.16 -70.86 66.47
N SER A 840 14.37 -70.26 67.38
CA SER A 840 14.25 -70.70 68.77
C SER A 840 13.57 -72.06 68.87
N LEU A 841 12.48 -72.27 68.11
CA LEU A 841 11.78 -73.54 68.00
C LEU A 841 12.66 -74.60 67.36
N ASN A 842 13.44 -74.24 66.34
CA ASN A 842 14.41 -75.14 65.71
C ASN A 842 15.54 -75.52 66.68
N LYS A 843 16.04 -74.60 67.51
CA LYS A 843 16.97 -74.92 68.60
C LYS A 843 16.34 -75.83 69.67
N GLN A 844 15.09 -75.58 70.05
CA GLN A 844 14.35 -76.46 70.97
C GLN A 844 14.15 -77.85 70.38
N LEU A 845 13.78 -77.95 69.09
CA LEU A 845 13.67 -79.20 68.34
C LEU A 845 15.02 -79.91 68.27
N GLN A 846 16.11 -79.18 68.02
CA GLN A 846 17.45 -79.75 67.99
C GLN A 846 17.87 -80.27 69.37
N MET A 847 17.63 -79.53 70.45
CA MET A 847 17.87 -79.99 71.82
C MET A 847 16.98 -81.19 72.19
N ALA A 848 15.73 -81.22 71.73
CA ALA A 848 14.84 -82.37 71.90
C ALA A 848 15.34 -83.58 71.10
N ASN A 849 15.81 -83.38 69.86
CA ASN A 849 16.43 -84.42 69.04
C ASN A 849 17.75 -84.92 69.62
N GLU A 850 18.58 -84.06 70.19
CA GLU A 850 19.81 -84.43 70.90
C GLU A 850 19.50 -85.17 72.19
N LYS A 851 18.45 -84.78 72.94
CA LYS A 851 17.93 -85.55 74.08
C LYS A 851 17.36 -86.90 73.63
N SER A 852 16.60 -86.96 72.54
CA SER A 852 16.09 -88.20 71.95
C SER A 852 17.24 -89.09 71.48
N ARG A 853 18.28 -88.54 70.84
CA ARG A 853 19.50 -89.27 70.46
C ARG A 853 20.32 -89.72 71.67
N PHE A 854 20.38 -88.93 72.74
CA PHE A 854 21.05 -89.30 73.98
C PHE A 854 20.26 -90.40 74.70
N LEU A 855 18.94 -90.33 74.70
CA LEU A 855 18.05 -91.38 75.20
C LEU A 855 18.14 -92.63 74.32
N GLU A 856 18.20 -92.51 72.99
CA GLU A 856 18.44 -93.61 72.07
C GLU A 856 19.83 -94.22 72.29
N ALA A 857 20.89 -93.42 72.45
CA ALA A 857 22.24 -93.91 72.74
C ALA A 857 22.32 -94.59 74.13
N ALA A 858 21.61 -94.06 75.13
CA ALA A 858 21.49 -94.67 76.44
C ALA A 858 20.73 -96.01 76.37
N VAL A 859 19.63 -96.07 75.60
CA VAL A 859 18.83 -97.28 75.35
C VAL A 859 19.57 -98.29 74.47
N HIS A 860 20.49 -97.86 73.60
CA HIS A 860 21.36 -98.74 72.82
C HIS A 860 22.59 -99.25 73.58
N SER A 861 22.99 -98.60 74.68
CA SER A 861 24.08 -99.06 75.54
C SER A 861 23.65 -100.13 76.57
N SER A 862 22.35 -100.24 76.87
CA SER A 862 21.76 -101.39 77.56
C SER A 862 21.16 -102.33 76.52
N GLY A 863 21.85 -103.44 76.20
CA GLY A 863 21.50 -104.38 75.13
C GLY A 863 20.09 -104.97 75.18
N ILE A 864 19.09 -104.19 74.75
CA ILE A 864 17.70 -104.61 74.58
C ILE A 864 17.27 -104.17 73.19
N GLN A 865 17.66 -104.98 72.22
CA GLN A 865 17.28 -104.82 70.82
C GLN A 865 15.88 -105.40 70.62
N ASN A 866 14.83 -104.66 71.00
CA ASN A 866 13.46 -104.96 70.57
C ASN A 866 12.48 -103.82 70.91
N GLN A 867 12.59 -102.66 70.24
CA GLN A 867 11.44 -101.75 70.04
C GLN A 867 11.63 -100.63 68.99
N GLN A 868 12.56 -100.76 68.05
CA GLN A 868 12.91 -99.68 67.11
C GLN A 868 12.24 -99.84 65.73
N LYS A 869 10.91 -99.90 65.71
CA LYS A 869 10.13 -100.00 64.46
C LYS A 869 9.03 -98.94 64.27
N LEU A 870 9.05 -97.86 65.06
CA LEU A 870 8.02 -96.81 65.00
C LEU A 870 8.53 -95.38 64.72
N CYS A 871 9.83 -95.15 64.53
CA CYS A 871 10.37 -93.79 64.37
C CYS A 871 10.85 -93.44 62.94
N TRP A 872 10.44 -94.21 61.92
CA TRP A 872 10.81 -93.92 60.52
C TRP A 872 9.71 -93.20 59.71
N GLY A 873 8.48 -93.09 60.23
CA GLY A 873 7.37 -92.45 59.53
C GLY A 873 7.39 -90.92 59.55
N GLU A 874 7.84 -90.31 60.66
CA GLU A 874 7.82 -88.84 60.82
C GLU A 874 8.96 -88.15 60.07
N LEU A 875 10.08 -88.83 59.84
CA LEU A 875 11.22 -88.26 59.11
C LEU A 875 10.96 -88.12 57.60
N GLU A 876 10.11 -88.99 57.04
CA GLU A 876 9.73 -88.98 55.61
C GLU A 876 8.74 -87.83 55.32
N LEU A 877 7.84 -87.52 56.26
CA LEU A 877 6.90 -86.40 56.16
C LEU A 877 7.61 -85.05 56.19
N ILE A 878 8.61 -84.89 57.06
CA ILE A 878 9.39 -83.64 57.16
C ILE A 878 10.21 -83.38 55.88
N LYS A 879 10.69 -84.44 55.20
CA LYS A 879 11.36 -84.31 53.89
C LYS A 879 10.39 -83.87 52.79
N GLN A 880 9.17 -84.40 52.78
CA GLN A 880 8.14 -83.99 51.81
C GLN A 880 7.75 -82.51 51.99
N GLU A 881 7.60 -82.06 53.24
CA GLU A 881 7.24 -80.67 53.55
C GLU A 881 8.35 -79.68 53.16
N GLN A 882 9.62 -80.06 53.37
CA GLN A 882 10.77 -79.24 52.95
C GLN A 882 10.91 -79.13 51.42
N GLN A 883 10.41 -80.13 50.68
CA GLN A 883 10.44 -80.14 49.21
C GLN A 883 9.31 -79.29 48.62
N LEU A 884 8.14 -79.25 49.26
CA LEU A 884 7.03 -78.36 48.89
C LEU A 884 7.40 -76.88 49.06
N LEU A 885 8.06 -76.52 50.17
CA LEU A 885 8.52 -75.14 50.42
C LEU A 885 9.55 -74.64 49.40
N ARG A 886 10.36 -75.54 48.80
CA ARG A 886 11.25 -75.18 47.68
C ARG A 886 10.48 -74.87 46.40
N GLN A 887 9.47 -75.67 46.09
CA GLN A 887 8.65 -75.48 44.89
C GLN A 887 7.85 -74.17 44.95
N GLU A 888 7.29 -73.82 46.10
CA GLU A 888 6.58 -72.54 46.28
C GLU A 888 7.51 -71.32 46.10
N ASN A 889 8.75 -71.38 46.60
CA ASN A 889 9.72 -70.29 46.41
C ASN A 889 10.10 -70.08 44.94
N GLU A 890 10.26 -71.16 44.17
CA GLU A 890 10.52 -71.10 42.73
C GLU A 890 9.31 -70.59 41.93
N GLN A 891 8.09 -70.81 42.44
CA GLN A 891 6.87 -70.27 41.86
C GLN A 891 6.76 -68.75 42.07
N TRP A 892 7.01 -68.26 43.30
CA TRP A 892 7.02 -66.83 43.61
C TRP A 892 8.07 -66.04 42.80
N GLN A 893 9.25 -66.62 42.56
CA GLN A 893 10.26 -65.98 41.71
C GLN A 893 9.82 -65.85 40.24
N ARG A 894 9.06 -66.81 39.71
CA ARG A 894 8.53 -66.74 38.34
C ARG A 894 7.44 -65.68 38.19
N GLU A 895 6.53 -65.58 39.16
CA GLU A 895 5.47 -64.57 39.15
C GLU A 895 6.03 -63.13 39.24
N PHE A 896 7.08 -62.92 40.03
CA PHE A 896 7.77 -61.64 40.10
C PHE A 896 8.41 -61.22 38.77
N GLN A 897 9.03 -62.17 38.04
CA GLN A 897 9.59 -61.89 36.71
C GLN A 897 8.49 -61.63 35.67
N GLY A 898 7.37 -62.34 35.75
CA GLY A 898 6.19 -62.12 34.89
C GLY A 898 5.61 -60.70 35.03
N ALA A 899 5.41 -60.24 36.26
CA ALA A 899 4.92 -58.88 36.54
C ALA A 899 5.89 -57.79 36.03
N LYS A 900 7.20 -58.06 36.08
CA LYS A 900 8.23 -57.15 35.54
C LYS A 900 8.18 -57.03 34.02
N SER A 901 7.90 -58.12 33.29
CA SER A 901 7.71 -58.09 31.83
C SER A 901 6.42 -57.38 31.40
N GLU A 902 5.33 -57.54 32.15
CA GLU A 902 4.04 -56.88 31.84
C GLU A 902 4.10 -55.36 32.02
N LEU A 903 4.82 -54.88 33.05
CA LEU A 903 5.05 -53.44 33.26
C LEU A 903 5.88 -52.83 32.11
N SER A 904 6.82 -53.61 31.55
CA SER A 904 7.63 -53.19 30.41
C SER A 904 6.79 -53.13 29.12
N HIS A 905 5.91 -54.11 28.90
CA HIS A 905 4.97 -54.14 27.76
C HIS A 905 3.90 -53.03 27.81
N SER A 906 3.51 -52.57 29.00
CA SER A 906 2.56 -51.45 29.15
C SER A 906 3.15 -50.11 28.67
N ARG A 907 4.48 -49.95 28.78
CA ARG A 907 5.21 -48.72 28.43
C ARG A 907 5.37 -48.48 26.92
N GLU A 908 5.28 -49.54 26.09
CA GLU A 908 5.53 -49.49 24.64
C GLU A 908 4.26 -49.30 23.78
N LYS A 909 3.06 -49.46 24.36
CA LYS A 909 1.77 -49.35 23.64
C LYS A 909 1.48 -48.00 22.96
N PRO A 910 1.86 -46.83 23.50
CA PRO A 910 1.60 -45.54 22.83
C PRO A 910 2.37 -45.37 21.51
N LEU A 911 3.56 -45.96 21.39
CA LEU A 911 4.44 -45.81 20.23
C LEU A 911 3.99 -46.65 19.02
N VAL A 912 3.31 -47.78 19.26
CA VAL A 912 2.81 -48.66 18.20
C VAL A 912 1.52 -48.12 17.54
N TRP A 913 0.71 -47.37 18.29
CA TRP A 913 -0.51 -46.75 17.75
C TRP A 913 -0.22 -45.63 16.74
N VAL A 914 0.87 -44.88 16.94
CA VAL A 914 1.30 -43.82 16.03
C VAL A 914 1.78 -44.39 14.69
N VAL A 915 2.50 -45.51 14.71
CA VAL A 915 3.03 -46.17 13.49
C VAL A 915 1.92 -46.84 12.66
N ASN A 916 0.89 -47.41 13.30
CA ASN A 916 -0.23 -48.03 12.59
C ASN A 916 -1.20 -47.03 11.96
N LEU A 917 -1.34 -45.83 12.51
CA LEU A 917 -2.19 -44.77 11.91
C LEU A 917 -1.60 -44.25 10.59
N LEU A 918 -0.26 -44.24 10.46
CA LEU A 918 0.48 -43.77 9.28
C LEU A 918 0.43 -44.72 8.07
N SER A 919 -0.12 -45.92 8.21
CA SER A 919 -0.07 -46.97 7.17
C SER A 919 -1.34 -47.09 6.31
N CYS A 920 -2.40 -46.32 6.59
CA CYS A 920 -3.74 -46.53 5.99
C CYS A 920 -4.34 -45.35 5.18
N LEU A 921 -3.59 -44.30 4.84
CA LEU A 921 -4.12 -43.12 4.12
C LEU A 921 -3.54 -42.95 2.68
N PRO A 922 -4.35 -42.55 1.66
CA PRO A 922 -3.90 -42.41 0.26
C PRO A 922 -2.98 -41.21 0.01
N LEU A 923 -2.21 -41.25 -1.09
CA LEU A 923 -1.00 -40.45 -1.34
C LEU A 923 -1.15 -38.91 -1.34
N ASP A 924 -2.33 -38.33 -1.60
CA ASP A 924 -2.47 -36.86 -1.70
C ASP A 924 -2.65 -36.15 -0.35
N GLN A 925 -2.98 -36.88 0.74
CA GLN A 925 -2.98 -36.31 2.10
C GLN A 925 -1.62 -36.37 2.81
N LYS A 926 -0.66 -37.15 2.28
CA LYS A 926 0.70 -37.25 2.85
C LYS A 926 1.48 -35.94 2.82
N ALA A 927 1.24 -35.08 1.83
CA ALA A 927 1.99 -33.83 1.67
C ALA A 927 1.52 -32.71 2.62
N GLN A 928 0.28 -32.76 3.12
CA GLN A 928 -0.30 -31.71 3.95
C GLN A 928 -0.03 -31.92 5.45
N GLU A 929 0.04 -33.17 5.92
CA GLU A 929 0.41 -33.50 7.31
C GLU A 929 1.93 -33.57 7.56
N LEU A 930 2.76 -33.87 6.55
CA LEU A 930 4.23 -33.73 6.66
C LEU A 930 4.66 -32.27 6.90
N ARG A 931 3.88 -31.29 6.43
CA ARG A 931 4.12 -29.86 6.73
C ARG A 931 3.73 -29.49 8.16
N MET A 932 2.73 -30.14 8.74
CA MET A 932 2.32 -29.90 10.14
C MET A 932 3.19 -30.65 11.17
N THR A 933 3.68 -31.86 10.85
CA THR A 933 4.59 -32.61 11.74
C THR A 933 6.01 -32.03 11.74
N SER A 934 6.53 -31.55 10.60
CA SER A 934 7.81 -30.82 10.57
C SER A 934 7.78 -29.49 11.31
N TYR A 935 6.61 -28.85 11.40
CA TYR A 935 6.41 -27.63 12.19
C TYR A 935 6.40 -27.93 13.70
N CYS A 936 5.81 -29.05 14.13
CA CYS A 936 5.81 -29.49 15.53
C CYS A 936 7.19 -30.01 16.00
N GLU A 937 7.94 -30.75 15.17
CA GLU A 937 9.31 -31.19 15.51
C GLU A 937 10.30 -30.02 15.57
N SER A 938 10.18 -29.05 14.65
CA SER A 938 11.02 -27.83 14.69
C SER A 938 10.74 -26.96 15.92
N THR A 939 9.49 -26.92 16.41
CA THR A 939 9.16 -26.22 17.66
C THR A 939 9.65 -26.95 18.92
N PHE A 940 9.75 -28.29 18.91
CA PHE A 940 10.25 -29.05 20.07
C PHE A 940 11.79 -29.01 20.20
N GLU A 941 12.53 -29.02 19.08
CA GLU A 941 13.99 -28.80 19.11
C GLU A 941 14.37 -27.35 19.45
N PHE A 942 13.57 -26.37 19.02
CA PHE A 942 13.78 -24.95 19.38
C PHE A 942 13.54 -24.70 20.88
N PHE A 943 12.53 -25.35 21.49
CA PHE A 943 12.26 -25.23 22.93
C PHE A 943 13.31 -25.92 23.81
N LEU A 944 13.92 -27.02 23.36
CA LEU A 944 15.01 -27.68 24.11
C LEU A 944 16.34 -26.90 23.99
N THR A 945 16.62 -26.30 22.83
CA THR A 945 17.82 -25.49 22.61
C THR A 945 17.77 -24.11 23.29
N ASP A 946 16.59 -23.49 23.44
CA ASP A 946 16.41 -22.24 24.20
C ASP A 946 16.43 -22.47 25.72
N LEU A 947 15.93 -23.63 26.22
CA LEU A 947 16.05 -24.00 27.63
C LEU A 947 17.51 -24.29 28.03
N ASP A 948 18.27 -24.99 27.18
CA ASP A 948 19.70 -25.24 27.41
C ASP A 948 20.55 -23.95 27.29
N ALA A 949 20.17 -23.01 26.42
CA ALA A 949 20.84 -21.71 26.28
C ALA A 949 20.54 -20.72 27.42
N GLN A 950 19.37 -20.82 28.07
CA GLN A 950 19.06 -20.06 29.29
C GLN A 950 19.72 -20.65 30.55
N MET A 951 19.85 -21.98 30.65
CA MET A 951 20.57 -22.62 31.76
C MET A 951 22.09 -22.35 31.72
N MET A 952 22.68 -22.16 30.54
CA MET A 952 24.11 -21.83 30.40
C MET A 952 24.48 -20.35 30.65
N ARG A 953 23.50 -19.43 30.74
CA ARG A 953 23.76 -18.00 31.02
C ARG A 953 23.60 -17.58 32.48
N ARG A 954 23.23 -18.50 33.38
CA ARG A 954 23.26 -18.28 34.84
C ARG A 954 24.10 -19.34 35.53
N GLY A 955 25.41 -19.26 35.30
CA GLY A 955 26.39 -20.05 36.04
C GLY A 955 27.73 -19.34 36.10
N SER A 956 27.94 -18.49 37.12
CA SER A 956 29.28 -18.25 37.62
C SER A 956 29.30 -18.11 39.14
N TRP A 957 29.71 -19.24 39.75
CA TRP A 957 30.68 -19.35 40.82
C TRP A 957 30.35 -18.85 42.24
N SER A 958 30.29 -19.85 43.12
CA SER A 958 31.01 -19.95 44.41
C SER A 958 30.71 -18.95 45.52
N GLY A 959 30.22 -19.50 46.64
CA GLY A 959 30.23 -18.85 47.94
C GLY A 959 29.71 -19.80 49.02
N LEU A 960 30.65 -20.43 49.73
CA LEU A 960 30.47 -21.47 50.74
C LEU A 960 29.53 -21.13 51.90
N GLN A 961 28.90 -22.18 52.41
CA GLN A 961 28.70 -22.52 53.83
C GLN A 961 28.90 -21.41 54.89
N GLY A 962 27.89 -21.27 55.75
CA GLY A 962 28.11 -21.48 57.18
C GLY A 962 27.90 -20.28 58.13
N ILE A 963 26.70 -20.25 58.73
CA ILE A 963 26.44 -20.05 60.16
C ILE A 963 26.94 -18.75 60.83
N SER A 964 25.99 -17.86 61.13
CA SER A 964 25.64 -17.42 62.50
C SER A 964 24.37 -16.55 62.41
N PHE A 965 23.16 -17.06 62.62
CA PHE A 965 22.46 -17.09 63.92
C PHE A 965 22.72 -15.86 64.81
N ILE A 966 21.76 -14.93 64.86
CA ILE A 966 21.17 -14.42 66.11
C ILE A 966 19.74 -13.94 65.81
N PHE A 967 18.87 -14.33 66.74
CA PHE A 967 17.43 -14.16 66.86
C PHE A 967 16.99 -12.71 67.13
N SER A 968 15.76 -12.41 66.68
CA SER A 968 14.63 -11.85 67.45
C SER A 968 14.81 -10.58 68.31
N TYR A 969 13.99 -9.55 68.01
CA TYR A 969 13.03 -8.82 68.87
C TYR A 969 13.01 -9.11 70.41
N PRO A 970 12.40 -8.25 71.29
CA PRO A 970 11.89 -6.86 71.16
C PRO A 970 12.08 -5.96 72.43
N SER A 971 11.47 -4.76 72.39
CA SER A 971 10.92 -3.95 73.49
C SER A 971 11.88 -3.12 74.37
N SER A 972 11.82 -1.79 74.25
CA SER A 972 11.03 -0.91 75.14
C SER A 972 11.26 0.59 74.88
N LEU A 973 10.20 1.38 75.16
CA LEU A 973 10.10 2.83 75.39
C LEU A 973 9.79 3.71 74.15
N ILE A 974 8.51 4.11 73.97
CA ILE A 974 7.87 5.37 74.46
C ILE A 974 8.29 6.55 73.58
N GLN A 975 7.46 7.39 72.94
CA GLN A 975 6.05 7.80 73.04
C GLN A 975 5.70 8.35 71.63
N LEU A 976 4.63 7.90 70.94
CA LEU A 976 3.27 8.49 70.96
C LEU A 976 3.17 9.76 70.10
N LEU A 977 2.23 9.98 69.18
CA LEU A 977 1.21 9.24 68.44
C LEU A 977 0.61 10.29 67.48
N HIS A 978 0.10 9.82 66.32
CA HIS A 978 -0.97 10.40 65.48
C HIS A 978 -0.64 11.56 64.54
N SER A 979 -1.32 11.77 63.41
CA SER A 979 -2.04 10.97 62.39
C SER A 979 -2.82 12.00 61.55
N ASN A 980 -2.83 11.83 60.22
CA ASN A 980 -3.95 12.07 59.29
C ASN A 980 -4.56 13.48 59.03
N SER A 981 -4.74 13.74 57.73
CA SER A 981 -5.83 14.49 57.03
C SER A 981 -5.85 16.03 57.01
N SER A 982 -5.88 16.55 55.77
CA SER A 982 -6.88 17.48 55.20
C SER A 982 -7.26 18.82 55.89
N MET A 983 -7.29 19.85 55.03
CA MET A 983 -8.05 21.12 55.07
C MET A 983 -7.43 22.36 55.76
N MET A 984 -7.02 23.31 54.89
CA MET A 984 -7.36 24.75 54.87
C MET A 984 -7.69 25.49 56.19
N LEU A 985 -6.85 26.46 56.57
CA LEU A 985 -7.11 27.91 56.75
C LEU A 985 -6.06 28.56 57.70
N SER A 986 -5.37 29.59 57.18
CA SER A 986 -4.71 30.80 57.75
C SER A 986 -4.47 31.02 59.27
N PRO A 987 -3.65 32.02 59.70
CA PRO A 987 -2.26 32.38 59.36
C PRO A 987 -1.44 32.70 60.67
N PRO A 988 -0.38 33.54 60.76
CA PRO A 988 0.95 33.14 61.29
C PRO A 988 1.39 33.82 62.60
N GLN A 989 2.36 33.25 63.33
CA GLN A 989 3.22 34.00 64.27
C GLN A 989 4.67 33.47 64.27
N HIS A 990 5.59 34.42 64.26
CA HIS A 990 7.04 34.33 64.08
C HIS A 990 7.79 33.35 65.01
N PRO A 991 8.92 32.79 64.52
CA PRO A 991 9.91 32.08 65.33
C PRO A 991 10.98 33.04 65.87
N ARG A 992 11.38 32.82 67.13
CA ARG A 992 12.72 33.17 67.64
C ARG A 992 13.58 31.91 67.57
N GLU A 993 14.34 31.79 66.49
CA GLU A 993 15.59 31.02 66.40
C GLU A 993 16.33 31.55 65.16
N LEU A 994 16.81 32.79 65.28
CA LEU A 994 17.71 33.45 64.33
C LEU A 994 18.64 34.37 65.14
N GLN A 995 19.54 33.73 65.88
CA GLN A 995 20.71 34.38 66.45
C GLN A 995 21.87 33.39 66.44
N GLU A 996 22.27 32.97 65.25
CA GLU A 996 23.61 32.44 64.95
C GLU A 996 23.85 32.36 63.43
N ILE A 997 23.43 33.38 62.68
CA ILE A 997 23.99 33.73 61.37
C ILE A 997 24.13 35.26 61.33
N GLN A 998 25.04 35.80 62.14
CA GLN A 998 25.47 37.18 62.00
C GLN A 998 26.90 37.34 62.53
N GLN A 999 27.83 36.58 61.97
CA GLN A 999 29.27 36.83 62.09
C GLN A 999 30.12 36.07 61.06
N GLN A 1000 29.66 35.98 59.81
CA GLN A 1000 30.54 35.78 58.64
C GLN A 1000 29.94 36.56 57.47
N GLY A 1001 30.61 37.64 57.05
CA GLY A 1001 30.24 38.42 55.88
C GLY A 1001 30.49 37.60 54.61
N CYS A 1002 29.44 37.35 53.83
CA CYS A 1002 29.57 36.93 52.45
C CYS A 1002 30.02 38.14 51.59
N PRO A 1003 30.97 37.97 50.66
CA PRO A 1003 31.56 39.08 49.94
C PRO A 1003 30.57 39.64 48.92
N VAL A 1004 30.47 40.97 48.93
CA VAL A 1004 29.92 41.79 47.85
C VAL A 1004 30.61 41.38 46.55
N VAL A 1005 29.83 41.04 45.51
CA VAL A 1005 30.36 40.89 44.15
C VAL A 1005 31.03 42.23 43.78
N PRO A 1006 32.34 42.25 43.48
CA PRO A 1006 33.04 43.49 43.18
C PRO A 1006 32.36 44.23 42.03
N SER A 1007 32.19 45.55 42.18
CA SER A 1007 31.63 46.48 41.18
C SER A 1007 32.22 46.30 39.77
N GLU A 1008 33.43 45.75 39.68
CA GLU A 1008 34.14 45.42 38.44
C GLU A 1008 33.50 44.26 37.66
N GLN A 1009 32.93 43.24 38.30
CA GLN A 1009 32.28 42.11 37.58
C GLN A 1009 30.92 42.49 36.98
N TYR A 1010 30.19 43.39 37.64
CA TYR A 1010 28.97 43.99 37.07
C TYR A 1010 29.30 44.93 35.92
N GLN A 1011 30.34 45.76 36.06
CA GLN A 1011 30.85 46.60 34.97
C GLN A 1011 31.39 45.77 33.81
N GLN A 1012 32.02 44.62 34.05
CA GLN A 1012 32.54 43.74 33.02
C GLN A 1012 31.42 42.99 32.26
N LEU A 1013 30.34 42.59 32.95
CA LEU A 1013 29.13 42.05 32.32
C LEU A 1013 28.37 43.13 31.53
N GLN A 1014 28.29 44.35 32.04
CA GLN A 1014 27.71 45.50 31.34
C GLN A 1014 28.55 45.86 30.09
N HIS A 1015 29.88 45.76 30.19
CA HIS A 1015 30.79 45.98 29.06
C HIS A 1015 30.71 44.85 28.02
N GLN A 1016 30.50 43.59 28.45
CA GLN A 1016 30.26 42.46 27.56
C GLN A 1016 28.90 42.55 26.86
N PHE A 1017 27.86 43.03 27.54
CA PHE A 1017 26.55 43.27 26.94
C PHE A 1017 26.62 44.42 25.92
N LEU A 1018 27.25 45.55 26.26
CA LEU A 1018 27.52 46.65 25.31
C LEU A 1018 28.45 46.23 24.16
N GLN A 1019 29.32 45.24 24.36
CA GLN A 1019 30.19 44.72 23.31
C GLN A 1019 29.43 43.74 22.40
N ALA A 1020 28.50 42.95 22.95
CA ALA A 1020 27.59 42.09 22.18
C ALA A 1020 26.57 42.93 21.40
N GLU A 1021 26.06 44.00 21.99
CA GLU A 1021 25.14 44.96 21.35
C GLU A 1021 25.83 45.75 20.24
N ARG A 1022 27.08 46.20 20.45
CA ARG A 1022 27.93 46.77 19.38
C ARG A 1022 28.31 45.73 18.32
N ARG A 1023 28.35 44.43 18.64
CA ARG A 1023 28.61 43.37 17.67
C ARG A 1023 27.36 43.09 16.82
N CYS A 1024 26.17 43.14 17.41
CA CYS A 1024 24.91 43.09 16.68
C CYS A 1024 24.68 44.34 15.82
N GLN A 1025 24.98 45.55 16.34
CA GLN A 1025 24.91 46.79 15.57
C GLN A 1025 25.92 46.80 14.41
N ARG A 1026 27.15 46.31 14.61
CA ARG A 1026 28.11 46.16 13.50
C ARG A 1026 27.71 45.11 12.48
N LEU A 1027 27.10 43.99 12.89
CA LEU A 1027 26.57 43.00 11.95
C LEU A 1027 25.34 43.52 11.19
N GLN A 1028 24.56 44.42 11.82
CA GLN A 1028 23.42 45.09 11.21
C GLN A 1028 23.87 46.23 10.27
N GLU A 1029 24.90 46.99 10.65
CA GLU A 1029 25.59 47.97 9.78
C GLU A 1029 26.39 47.28 8.66
N GLU A 1030 26.94 46.09 8.83
CA GLU A 1030 27.56 45.30 7.74
C GLU A 1030 26.51 44.71 6.78
N LEU A 1031 25.28 44.47 7.26
CA LEU A 1031 24.13 44.10 6.43
C LEU A 1031 23.53 45.30 5.69
N GLU A 1032 23.54 46.50 6.30
CA GLU A 1032 23.02 47.75 5.71
C GLU A 1032 24.05 48.52 4.86
N ASN A 1033 25.36 48.41 5.14
CA ASN A 1033 26.45 49.08 4.42
C ASN A 1033 27.20 48.17 3.43
N ARG A 1034 26.64 47.03 3.02
CA ARG A 1034 27.17 46.31 1.87
C ARG A 1034 27.07 47.24 0.65
N PRO A 1035 28.18 47.69 0.05
CA PRO A 1035 28.10 48.56 -1.10
C PRO A 1035 27.42 47.77 -2.23
N LEU A 1036 26.30 48.30 -2.71
CA LEU A 1036 25.96 48.15 -4.12
C LEU A 1036 27.15 48.74 -4.89
N GLU A 1037 28.11 47.89 -5.26
CA GLU A 1037 29.20 48.20 -6.18
C GLU A 1037 28.57 48.64 -7.51
N THR A 1038 28.21 49.92 -7.56
CA THR A 1038 27.73 50.64 -8.74
C THR A 1038 28.92 51.39 -9.30
N ASN A 1039 29.97 50.65 -9.65
CA ASN A 1039 31.08 51.10 -10.48
C ASN A 1039 31.72 49.89 -11.18
N MET A 1040 30.91 49.21 -11.98
CA MET A 1040 31.40 48.44 -13.12
C MET A 1040 31.12 49.26 -14.39
N PRO A 1041 32.06 49.32 -15.36
CA PRO A 1041 31.89 50.13 -16.57
C PRO A 1041 30.56 49.76 -17.23
N GLN A 1042 29.85 50.76 -17.78
CA GLN A 1042 28.46 50.65 -18.26
C GLN A 1042 28.13 49.44 -19.17
N GLY A 1043 29.11 48.76 -19.76
CA GLY A 1043 28.92 47.49 -20.49
C GLY A 1043 28.75 46.23 -19.62
N GLY A 1044 29.16 46.25 -18.35
CA GLY A 1044 29.05 45.10 -17.42
C GLY A 1044 27.64 44.87 -16.89
N TYR A 1045 26.87 45.95 -16.65
CA TYR A 1045 25.46 45.85 -16.28
C TYR A 1045 24.61 45.32 -17.43
N GLU A 1046 24.91 45.71 -18.66
CA GLU A 1046 24.21 45.24 -19.85
C GLU A 1046 24.51 43.77 -20.13
N GLN A 1047 25.76 43.32 -19.92
CA GLN A 1047 26.11 41.90 -19.95
C GLN A 1047 25.47 41.11 -18.81
N LEU A 1048 25.41 41.64 -17.58
CA LEU A 1048 24.77 40.98 -16.45
C LEU A 1048 23.26 40.86 -16.66
N LEU A 1049 22.60 41.91 -17.18
CA LEU A 1049 21.20 41.91 -17.58
C LEU A 1049 20.95 40.89 -18.70
N GLN A 1050 21.76 40.84 -19.75
CA GLN A 1050 21.66 39.80 -20.78
C GLN A 1050 21.89 38.39 -20.22
N THR A 1051 22.79 38.24 -19.25
CA THR A 1051 23.06 36.93 -18.62
C THR A 1051 21.91 36.51 -17.70
N MET A 1052 21.28 37.46 -16.98
CA MET A 1052 20.07 37.22 -16.19
C MET A 1052 18.86 36.97 -17.08
N GLU A 1053 18.70 37.70 -18.18
CA GLU A 1053 17.62 37.52 -19.15
C GLU A 1053 17.73 36.15 -19.85
N LYS A 1054 18.94 35.73 -20.19
CA LYS A 1054 19.22 34.39 -20.72
C LYS A 1054 18.95 33.30 -19.68
N ARG A 1055 19.35 33.50 -18.42
CA ARG A 1055 19.02 32.57 -17.32
C ARG A 1055 17.52 32.53 -17.02
N MET A 1056 16.82 33.66 -17.12
CA MET A 1056 15.38 33.76 -16.93
C MET A 1056 14.65 33.04 -18.05
N MET A 1057 15.07 33.21 -19.31
CA MET A 1057 14.56 32.41 -20.44
C MET A 1057 14.82 30.92 -20.25
N ASP A 1058 16.03 30.51 -19.81
CA ASP A 1058 16.33 29.10 -19.56
C ASP A 1058 15.45 28.51 -18.44
N VAL A 1059 15.22 29.26 -17.36
CA VAL A 1059 14.33 28.86 -16.26
C VAL A 1059 12.87 28.80 -16.72
N GLU A 1060 12.39 29.77 -17.49
CA GLU A 1060 11.04 29.73 -18.07
C GLU A 1060 10.84 28.58 -19.05
N GLN A 1061 11.88 28.23 -19.81
CA GLN A 1061 11.85 27.13 -20.76
C GLN A 1061 11.87 25.78 -20.02
N GLN A 1062 12.65 25.67 -18.94
CA GLN A 1062 12.62 24.52 -18.03
C GLN A 1062 11.27 24.40 -17.31
N LEU A 1063 10.69 25.51 -16.85
CA LEU A 1063 9.37 25.51 -16.20
C LEU A 1063 8.27 25.08 -17.17
N ARG A 1064 8.33 25.52 -18.44
CA ARG A 1064 7.44 25.05 -19.50
C ARG A 1064 7.61 23.55 -19.77
N LEU A 1065 8.84 23.05 -19.82
CA LEU A 1065 9.14 21.64 -20.02
C LEU A 1065 8.62 20.78 -18.85
N VAL A 1066 8.83 21.23 -17.61
CA VAL A 1066 8.33 20.57 -16.40
C VAL A 1066 6.81 20.59 -16.36
N LYS A 1067 6.16 21.71 -16.72
CA LYS A 1067 4.71 21.79 -16.81
C LYS A 1067 4.14 20.84 -17.87
N GLN A 1068 4.82 20.69 -19.00
CA GLN A 1068 4.41 19.76 -20.05
C GLN A 1068 4.61 18.31 -19.63
N LEU A 1069 5.73 17.96 -18.97
CA LEU A 1069 5.97 16.64 -18.39
C LEU A 1069 4.95 16.29 -17.30
N LEU A 1070 4.60 17.24 -16.44
CA LEU A 1070 3.56 17.07 -15.42
C LEU A 1070 2.19 16.87 -16.09
N GLN A 1071 1.87 17.62 -17.13
CA GLN A 1071 0.63 17.45 -17.89
C GLN A 1071 0.57 16.07 -18.56
N ASP A 1072 1.67 15.61 -19.16
CA ASP A 1072 1.78 14.28 -19.76
C ASP A 1072 1.67 13.17 -18.71
N LYS A 1073 2.21 13.39 -17.50
CA LYS A 1073 2.04 12.44 -16.38
C LYS A 1073 0.62 12.41 -15.86
N VAL A 1074 -0.05 13.55 -15.74
CA VAL A 1074 -1.47 13.62 -15.39
C VAL A 1074 -2.32 12.91 -16.44
N ASN A 1075 -2.01 13.09 -17.73
CA ASN A 1075 -2.71 12.39 -18.81
C ASN A 1075 -2.45 10.87 -18.76
N GLN A 1076 -1.22 10.42 -18.52
CA GLN A 1076 -0.90 9.00 -18.31
C GLN A 1076 -1.67 8.39 -17.14
N LEU A 1077 -1.76 9.10 -16.01
CA LEU A 1077 -2.51 8.63 -14.83
C LEU A 1077 -4.01 8.57 -15.11
N LYS A 1078 -4.57 9.53 -15.85
CA LYS A 1078 -5.97 9.49 -16.30
C LYS A 1078 -6.24 8.29 -17.21
N GLU A 1079 -5.36 8.02 -18.18
CA GLU A 1079 -5.50 6.84 -19.03
C GLU A 1079 -5.35 5.54 -18.26
N GLN A 1080 -4.42 5.46 -17.28
CA GLN A 1080 -4.31 4.30 -16.39
C GLN A 1080 -5.58 4.11 -15.57
N LEU A 1081 -6.18 5.17 -15.04
CA LEU A 1081 -7.43 5.10 -14.30
C LEU A 1081 -8.55 4.52 -15.17
N VAL A 1082 -8.69 5.00 -16.41
CA VAL A 1082 -9.71 4.50 -17.36
C VAL A 1082 -9.47 3.02 -17.73
N ARG A 1083 -8.20 2.61 -17.89
CA ARG A 1083 -7.88 1.19 -18.12
C ARG A 1083 -8.21 0.35 -16.90
N ASN A 1084 -7.96 0.86 -15.69
CA ASN A 1084 -8.22 0.14 -14.45
C ASN A 1084 -9.73 -0.01 -14.20
N THR A 1085 -10.52 1.04 -14.44
CA THR A 1085 -11.98 0.97 -14.36
C THR A 1085 -12.56 -0.04 -15.36
N LYS A 1086 -11.99 -0.12 -16.56
CA LYS A 1086 -12.41 -1.11 -17.57
C LYS A 1086 -12.00 -2.55 -17.18
N ALA A 1087 -10.84 -2.72 -16.55
CA ALA A 1087 -10.43 -4.00 -16.00
C ALA A 1087 -11.35 -4.45 -14.85
N ASP A 1088 -11.74 -3.53 -13.96
CA ASP A 1088 -12.70 -3.78 -12.87
C ASP A 1088 -14.08 -4.18 -13.41
N GLU A 1089 -14.56 -3.56 -14.50
CA GLU A 1089 -15.78 -3.97 -15.18
C GLU A 1089 -15.68 -5.39 -15.73
N MET A 1090 -14.58 -5.72 -16.43
CA MET A 1090 -14.36 -7.09 -16.94
C MET A 1090 -14.28 -8.13 -15.81
N VAL A 1091 -13.65 -7.79 -14.68
CA VAL A 1091 -13.60 -8.67 -13.51
C VAL A 1091 -15.01 -8.91 -12.96
N LYS A 1092 -15.84 -7.87 -12.84
CA LYS A 1092 -17.25 -8.02 -12.43
C LYS A 1092 -18.03 -8.91 -13.38
N ASP A 1093 -17.88 -8.73 -14.70
CA ASP A 1093 -18.54 -9.56 -15.70
C ASP A 1093 -18.12 -11.03 -15.58
N LEU A 1094 -16.82 -11.29 -15.37
CA LEU A 1094 -16.31 -12.65 -15.14
C LEU A 1094 -16.85 -13.26 -13.82
N TYR A 1095 -17.05 -12.48 -12.77
CA TYR A 1095 -17.68 -12.95 -11.54
C TYR A 1095 -19.17 -13.31 -11.76
N VAL A 1096 -19.88 -12.51 -12.56
CA VAL A 1096 -21.28 -12.79 -12.93
C VAL A 1096 -21.36 -14.05 -13.78
N GLU A 1097 -20.49 -14.21 -14.77
CA GLU A 1097 -20.41 -15.39 -15.62
C GLU A 1097 -20.06 -16.64 -14.80
N ASN A 1098 -19.09 -16.56 -13.89
CA ASN A 1098 -18.75 -17.65 -12.98
C ASN A 1098 -19.94 -18.04 -12.06
N ALA A 1099 -20.72 -17.08 -11.59
CA ALA A 1099 -21.92 -17.36 -10.81
C ALA A 1099 -23.01 -18.06 -11.65
N GLN A 1100 -23.16 -17.67 -12.92
CA GLN A 1100 -24.07 -18.32 -13.86
C GLN A 1100 -23.62 -19.75 -14.19
N LEU A 1101 -22.31 -19.95 -14.42
CA LEU A 1101 -21.71 -21.27 -14.66
C LEU A 1101 -21.86 -22.18 -13.45
N LEU A 1102 -21.64 -21.69 -12.23
CA LEU A 1102 -21.90 -22.43 -10.99
C LEU A 1102 -23.35 -22.89 -10.88
N LYS A 1103 -24.29 -21.99 -11.22
CA LYS A 1103 -25.73 -22.31 -11.20
C LYS A 1103 -26.11 -23.32 -12.29
N ALA A 1104 -25.53 -23.22 -13.48
CA ALA A 1104 -25.70 -24.21 -14.54
C ALA A 1104 -25.14 -25.57 -14.12
N LEU A 1105 -23.97 -25.59 -13.50
CA LEU A 1105 -23.32 -26.79 -13.00
C LEU A 1105 -24.17 -27.47 -11.91
N GLU A 1106 -24.70 -26.70 -10.95
CA GLU A 1106 -25.63 -27.22 -9.93
C GLU A 1106 -26.89 -27.83 -10.56
N MET A 1107 -27.45 -27.19 -11.59
CA MET A 1107 -28.60 -27.72 -12.32
C MET A 1107 -28.27 -29.00 -13.08
N THR A 1108 -27.08 -29.12 -13.67
CA THR A 1108 -26.63 -30.35 -14.32
C THR A 1108 -26.39 -31.48 -13.32
N GLU A 1109 -25.82 -31.18 -12.15
CA GLU A 1109 -25.61 -32.17 -11.09
C GLU A 1109 -26.94 -32.69 -10.54
N ARG A 1110 -27.94 -31.82 -10.36
CA ARG A 1110 -29.30 -32.23 -9.98
C ARG A 1110 -29.95 -33.12 -11.05
N ARG A 1111 -29.77 -32.82 -12.34
CA ARG A 1111 -30.26 -33.67 -13.44
C ARG A 1111 -29.56 -35.03 -13.45
N GLN A 1112 -28.24 -35.05 -13.27
CA GLN A 1112 -27.47 -36.29 -13.19
C GLN A 1112 -27.95 -37.16 -12.02
N LYS A 1113 -28.11 -36.59 -10.82
CA LYS A 1113 -28.64 -37.33 -9.65
C LYS A 1113 -30.04 -37.89 -9.88
N MET A 1114 -30.90 -37.20 -10.64
CA MET A 1114 -32.21 -37.75 -11.01
C MET A 1114 -32.08 -38.90 -12.01
N GLU A 1115 -31.18 -38.79 -12.98
CA GLU A 1115 -30.98 -39.84 -13.99
C GLU A 1115 -30.32 -41.08 -13.38
N GLU A 1116 -29.38 -40.91 -12.46
CA GLU A 1116 -28.80 -41.99 -11.66
C GLU A 1116 -29.87 -42.73 -10.83
N LYS A 1117 -30.80 -42.00 -10.21
CA LYS A 1117 -31.94 -42.62 -9.51
C LYS A 1117 -32.85 -43.41 -10.45
N LYS A 1118 -33.10 -42.91 -11.67
CA LYS A 1118 -33.87 -43.66 -12.68
C LYS A 1118 -33.12 -44.90 -13.15
N ASN A 1119 -31.82 -44.81 -13.39
CA ASN A 1119 -30.97 -45.95 -13.74
C ASN A 1119 -30.99 -47.00 -12.65
N TYR A 1120 -30.84 -46.62 -11.38
CA TYR A 1120 -30.95 -47.54 -10.26
C TYR A 1120 -32.32 -48.25 -10.22
N LEU A 1121 -33.41 -47.53 -10.46
CA LEU A 1121 -34.77 -48.09 -10.56
C LEU A 1121 -34.94 -49.04 -11.76
N LEU A 1122 -34.29 -48.74 -12.89
CA LEU A 1122 -34.28 -49.61 -14.06
C LEU A 1122 -33.45 -50.87 -13.80
N GLU A 1123 -32.29 -50.75 -13.17
CA GLU A 1123 -31.47 -51.89 -12.73
C GLU A 1123 -32.23 -52.78 -11.75
N GLU A 1124 -32.97 -52.20 -10.80
CA GLU A 1124 -33.81 -52.96 -9.88
C GLU A 1124 -34.95 -53.69 -10.63
N LYS A 1125 -35.59 -53.03 -11.60
CA LYS A 1125 -36.60 -53.67 -12.47
C LYS A 1125 -36.00 -54.80 -13.31
N ILE A 1126 -34.82 -54.60 -13.87
CA ILE A 1126 -34.09 -55.62 -14.63
C ILE A 1126 -33.74 -56.80 -13.71
N ALA A 1127 -33.26 -56.54 -12.49
CA ALA A 1127 -32.97 -57.58 -11.49
C ALA A 1127 -34.25 -58.33 -11.07
N ASN A 1128 -35.38 -57.63 -10.93
CA ASN A 1128 -36.68 -58.22 -10.63
C ASN A 1128 -37.20 -59.10 -11.78
N LEU A 1129 -37.12 -58.60 -13.02
CA LEU A 1129 -37.44 -59.38 -14.22
C LEU A 1129 -36.52 -60.58 -14.35
N GLY A 1130 -35.22 -60.43 -14.08
CA GLY A 1130 -34.26 -61.53 -14.03
C GLY A 1130 -34.61 -62.58 -12.98
N ARG A 1131 -35.08 -62.18 -11.79
CA ARG A 1131 -35.61 -63.09 -10.77
C ARG A 1131 -36.87 -63.81 -11.23
N ILE A 1132 -37.81 -63.11 -11.87
CA ILE A 1132 -39.03 -63.69 -12.41
C ILE A 1132 -38.70 -64.71 -13.52
N ILE A 1133 -37.84 -64.35 -14.46
CA ILE A 1133 -37.36 -65.26 -15.52
C ILE A 1133 -36.71 -66.48 -14.88
N LYS A 1134 -35.82 -66.30 -13.89
CA LYS A 1134 -35.18 -67.41 -13.17
C LYS A 1134 -36.20 -68.34 -12.51
N ASN A 1135 -37.22 -67.78 -11.86
CA ASN A 1135 -38.31 -68.53 -11.24
C ASN A 1135 -39.20 -69.27 -12.26
N LEU A 1136 -39.43 -68.67 -13.43
CA LEU A 1136 -40.15 -69.32 -14.54
C LEU A 1136 -39.32 -70.46 -15.14
N THR A 1137 -38.02 -70.27 -15.36
CA THR A 1137 -37.12 -71.35 -15.81
C THR A 1137 -36.99 -72.49 -14.80
N SER A 1138 -37.00 -72.22 -13.48
CA SER A 1138 -37.03 -73.29 -12.47
C SER A 1138 -38.37 -74.03 -12.40
N ASN A 1139 -39.49 -73.37 -12.72
CA ASN A 1139 -40.79 -74.02 -12.86
C ASN A 1139 -40.89 -74.87 -14.13
N VAL A 1140 -40.33 -74.42 -15.25
CA VAL A 1140 -40.27 -75.21 -16.49
C VAL A 1140 -39.40 -76.46 -16.32
N GLY A 1141 -38.31 -76.38 -15.56
CA GLY A 1141 -37.50 -77.54 -15.18
C GLY A 1141 -38.23 -78.56 -14.29
N SER A 1142 -39.27 -78.14 -13.56
CA SER A 1142 -40.06 -79.02 -12.70
C SER A 1142 -41.26 -79.65 -13.42
N SER A 1143 -41.74 -79.04 -14.51
CA SER A 1143 -42.82 -79.60 -15.35
C SER A 1143 -42.32 -80.63 -16.37
N ALA A 1144 -41.00 -80.68 -16.66
CA ALA A 1144 -40.41 -81.67 -17.55
C ALA A 1144 -40.18 -83.06 -16.91
N GLN A 1145 -40.51 -83.25 -15.62
CA GLN A 1145 -40.34 -84.52 -14.89
C GLN A 1145 -41.65 -85.29 -14.59
N LEU A 1146 -42.81 -84.81 -15.04
CA LEU A 1146 -44.12 -85.45 -14.78
C LEU A 1146 -44.92 -85.79 -16.05
N GLY A 1147 -44.24 -85.91 -17.19
CA GLY A 1147 -44.81 -86.35 -18.47
C GLY A 1147 -43.94 -87.36 -19.19
N SER A 1148 -43.54 -88.43 -18.50
CA SER A 1148 -43.14 -89.72 -19.08
C SER A 1148 -43.79 -90.85 -18.30
#